data_AF-A0A428UMP6-F1
#
_entry.id   AF-A0A428UMP6-F1
#
_cell.length_a   1.000
_cell.length_b   1.000
_cell.length_c   1.000
_cell.angle_alpha   90.00
_cell.angle_beta   90.00
_cell.angle_gamma   90.00
#
_symmetry.space_group_name_H-M   'P 1'
#
loop_
_entity.id
_entity.type
_entity.pdbx_description
1 polymer ?
#
loop_
_entity_poly.entity_id
_entity_poly.type
_entity_poly.pdbx_seq_one_letter_code
_entity_poly.pdbx_strand_id
1 'polypeptide(L)'
;SYHGFVTMVLMLATGKDVRTAARENLHTTSTSGLAPGHVQANLIVLPSRYAEDFRMLCARNPVPCPLLAESATVGRYNAVESWIQGLGGDKILAPGFDLRTDVPRYMVYKDSRLQKANCSDIMTEWTDDHVAFLIGCSYSFEAELTAAGLPPRHAVLGRNVPMYRTTVPLCPSGVFTGGTYVVSMRPYKKQDINLVRRITNRHSNTHGEPIAWGWEAIKTLGISDIDSPEWGAPPLTMDGRRPLSEAQDDEIPVFWGCGVTPQEAVMRAELAGLVMAHAPGHMLVLDATNEDIICRDGCEAELVTMEETPMGESIKISCERCRRRKIKCDRKRPCSRCVKAGTECILSGSGEKQRPISKGYVQALEGQVASLELLIRKLAVADSTERDDILSELALSPPASLDLSHKSPGDHQKSNTDPKVVAAQVRSGQLRRPRSSHATQFFGGTSAFHIHLSQDVSLSSNDGTSHSEAHSAPPMLGSMPNTMTDNSVTSSPRDPSYVYAPHDETSQTCMAAYFKYQYQFHMLVYREYFLRDYDVGSGRYYSDALLFAICSLGAMQLDDFRSVSDIFANQAQQLIYATLDSPELTSLQALALLGYREIGVGHTSKGWLFAGMAFRLAHEMGLHLDPNNWDASIEGPSNRDTEILRRVYWAIFIADKQLSLYFGRPPALHPSESDVRNTIRLQYPPDWEGLLDTYICKGASATEFEDGVALVGSFIYQAELCKIAHVMITDLFENRRGNVDATVAAARSRQIHVSLTKWLSSLPGTLHWNQWTVGVVQPSVLRMHMLFHTIMIILHRPPSHMYEKPGIAESEDVEICYESLQAILRLMRTYSRHYRFRSLPLDFVQTLSTAAGTIMMKRFFQGASWDDSDIARSLSTIIDAMEEVQHTWPGGTPEDPLNVPDLMNGLELSHNVTAELMAQWGEELGTLVTDEFLSMQLQGSEQGIMAPFDFNQPLGPPQ
;
A
#
# COMPACT_ATOMS: atom_id res chain seq x y z
N SER A 1 25.34 -38.31 -44.54
CA SER A 1 25.31 -37.63 -43.23
C SER A 1 24.10 -36.71 -43.04
N TYR A 2 23.46 -36.17 -44.10
CA TYR A 2 22.26 -35.32 -43.96
C TYR A 2 20.96 -36.05 -43.54
N HIS A 3 20.83 -37.37 -43.78
CA HIS A 3 19.64 -38.11 -43.36
C HIS A 3 19.61 -38.38 -41.84
N GLY A 4 20.75 -38.61 -41.18
CA GLY A 4 20.78 -38.90 -39.73
C GLY A 4 20.42 -37.72 -38.83
N PHE A 5 20.71 -36.49 -39.26
CA PHE A 5 20.37 -35.29 -38.50
C PHE A 5 18.87 -34.95 -38.58
N VAL A 6 18.23 -35.24 -39.72
CA VAL A 6 16.79 -35.03 -39.92
C VAL A 6 15.96 -36.09 -39.19
N THR A 7 16.46 -37.32 -39.07
CA THR A 7 15.75 -38.38 -38.31
C THR A 7 15.78 -38.15 -36.79
N MET A 8 16.84 -37.53 -36.26
CA MET A 8 16.97 -37.28 -34.81
C MET A 8 16.12 -36.09 -34.33
N VAL A 9 15.99 -35.03 -35.14
CA VAL A 9 15.13 -33.86 -34.84
C VAL A 9 13.63 -34.23 -34.88
N LEU A 10 13.25 -35.27 -35.63
CA LEU A 10 11.88 -35.80 -35.66
C LEU A 10 11.47 -36.59 -34.40
N MET A 11 12.40 -36.88 -33.47
CA MET A 11 12.11 -37.67 -32.25
C MET A 11 11.95 -36.86 -30.96
N LEU A 12 12.31 -35.59 -30.91
CA LEU A 12 12.27 -34.77 -29.68
C LEU A 12 11.10 -33.78 -29.67
N ALA A 13 9.88 -34.31 -29.76
CA ALA A 13 8.66 -33.50 -29.90
C ALA A 13 8.08 -33.03 -28.55
N THR A 14 8.34 -33.76 -27.47
CA THR A 14 7.83 -33.44 -26.13
C THR A 14 8.94 -33.15 -25.13
N GLY A 15 8.61 -32.49 -24.02
CA GLY A 15 9.58 -32.27 -22.94
C GLY A 15 10.17 -33.57 -22.41
N LYS A 16 9.35 -34.61 -22.29
CA LYS A 16 9.79 -35.96 -21.89
C LYS A 16 10.82 -36.57 -22.84
N ASP A 17 10.66 -36.41 -24.16
CA ASP A 17 11.61 -36.94 -25.14
C ASP A 17 12.97 -36.26 -24.99
N VAL A 18 12.98 -34.93 -24.81
CA VAL A 18 14.21 -34.16 -24.59
C VAL A 18 14.91 -34.58 -23.31
N ARG A 19 14.17 -34.72 -22.19
CA ARG A 19 14.72 -35.17 -20.91
C ARG A 19 15.28 -36.60 -20.98
N THR A 20 14.60 -37.50 -21.70
CA THR A 20 15.07 -38.88 -21.91
C THR A 20 16.36 -38.90 -22.73
N ALA A 21 16.43 -38.12 -23.82
CA ALA A 21 17.63 -38.00 -24.63
C ALA A 21 18.80 -37.35 -23.88
N ALA A 22 18.53 -36.39 -22.99
CA ALA A 22 19.54 -35.81 -22.10
C ALA A 22 20.09 -36.87 -21.14
N ARG A 23 19.20 -37.61 -20.46
CA ARG A 23 19.56 -38.69 -19.52
C ARG A 23 20.40 -39.79 -20.16
N GLU A 24 20.09 -40.16 -21.40
CA GLU A 24 20.84 -41.16 -22.18
C GLU A 24 22.08 -40.60 -22.87
N ASN A 25 22.40 -39.31 -22.68
CA ASN A 25 23.48 -38.58 -23.36
C ASN A 25 23.39 -38.60 -24.90
N LEU A 26 22.19 -38.79 -25.44
CA LEU A 26 21.90 -38.71 -26.87
C LEU A 26 21.75 -37.26 -27.33
N HIS A 27 21.31 -36.35 -26.45
CA HIS A 27 21.25 -34.91 -26.73
C HIS A 27 22.28 -34.10 -25.93
N THR A 28 23.35 -33.77 -26.64
CA THR A 28 24.54 -33.00 -26.26
C THR A 28 24.45 -31.47 -26.11
N THR A 29 23.52 -30.86 -26.84
CA THR A 29 23.71 -29.49 -27.34
C THR A 29 22.61 -28.55 -26.83
N SER A 30 22.53 -27.35 -27.39
CA SER A 30 21.52 -26.35 -27.00
C SER A 30 20.09 -26.92 -27.05
N THR A 31 19.25 -26.53 -26.09
CA THR A 31 17.83 -26.90 -26.04
C THR A 31 16.92 -25.89 -26.76
N SER A 32 17.48 -24.78 -27.26
CA SER A 32 16.73 -23.80 -28.05
C SER A 32 16.06 -24.47 -29.26
N GLY A 33 14.76 -24.24 -29.41
CA GLY A 33 13.95 -24.79 -30.51
C GLY A 33 13.50 -26.25 -30.36
N LEU A 34 13.88 -26.96 -29.29
CA LEU A 34 13.39 -28.31 -29.01
C LEU A 34 12.03 -28.28 -28.30
N ALA A 35 11.24 -29.35 -28.51
CA ALA A 35 9.87 -29.51 -27.99
C ALA A 35 9.02 -28.22 -28.08
N PRO A 36 8.71 -27.74 -29.31
CA PRO A 36 7.95 -26.50 -29.50
C PRO A 36 6.66 -26.49 -28.67
N GLY A 37 6.39 -25.36 -27.99
CA GLY A 37 5.22 -25.19 -27.13
C GLY A 37 5.41 -25.66 -25.68
N HIS A 38 6.47 -26.41 -25.37
CA HIS A 38 6.80 -26.79 -23.99
C HIS A 38 7.67 -25.73 -23.31
N VAL A 39 7.46 -25.56 -22.01
CA VAL A 39 8.19 -24.56 -21.23
C VAL A 39 9.62 -25.06 -20.98
N GLN A 40 10.59 -24.17 -21.14
CA GLN A 40 11.97 -24.43 -20.73
C GLN A 40 12.27 -23.68 -19.43
N ALA A 41 12.93 -24.35 -18.50
CA ALA A 41 13.26 -23.81 -17.19
C ALA A 41 14.76 -23.88 -16.92
N ASN A 42 15.25 -22.82 -16.29
CA ASN A 42 16.57 -22.77 -15.67
C ASN A 42 16.52 -23.57 -14.36
N LEU A 43 17.51 -24.42 -14.15
CA LEU A 43 17.68 -25.17 -12.90
C LEU A 43 18.72 -24.51 -12.00
N ILE A 44 18.39 -24.32 -10.73
CA ILE A 44 19.29 -24.01 -9.60
C ILE A 44 19.05 -25.04 -8.51
N VAL A 45 20.12 -25.58 -7.92
CA VAL A 45 20.07 -26.50 -6.79
C VAL A 45 21.04 -25.99 -5.74
N LEU A 46 20.54 -25.77 -4.52
CA LEU A 46 21.33 -25.20 -3.43
C LEU A 46 21.01 -25.85 -2.08
N PRO A 47 21.87 -25.71 -1.06
CA PRO A 47 21.62 -26.27 0.27
C PRO A 47 20.38 -25.66 0.94
N SER A 48 19.61 -26.48 1.68
CA SER A 48 18.30 -26.12 2.23
C SER A 48 18.33 -24.87 3.11
N ARG A 49 19.45 -24.62 3.81
CA ARG A 49 19.67 -23.41 4.61
C ARG A 49 19.57 -22.10 3.84
N TYR A 50 19.75 -22.10 2.52
CA TYR A 50 19.60 -20.91 1.67
C TYR A 50 18.31 -20.92 0.84
N ALA A 51 17.48 -21.97 0.97
CA ALA A 51 16.25 -22.13 0.19
C ALA A 51 15.28 -20.97 0.42
N GLU A 52 15.08 -20.58 1.68
CA GLU A 52 14.14 -19.50 2.02
C GLU A 52 14.61 -18.13 1.51
N ASP A 53 15.90 -17.83 1.70
CA ASP A 53 16.52 -16.62 1.18
C ASP A 53 16.36 -16.52 -0.35
N PHE A 54 16.47 -17.67 -1.04
CA PHE A 54 16.34 -17.77 -2.49
C PHE A 54 14.89 -17.65 -2.97
N ARG A 55 13.92 -18.26 -2.27
CA ARG A 55 12.48 -18.03 -2.55
C ARG A 55 12.13 -16.56 -2.43
N MET A 56 12.60 -15.91 -1.37
CA MET A 56 12.39 -14.49 -1.14
C MET A 56 13.14 -13.62 -2.16
N LEU A 57 14.31 -14.05 -2.65
CA LEU A 57 15.01 -13.39 -3.77
C LEU A 57 14.16 -13.46 -5.05
N CYS A 58 13.60 -14.63 -5.38
CA CYS A 58 12.70 -14.81 -6.51
C CYS A 58 11.44 -13.95 -6.38
N ALA A 59 10.78 -13.97 -5.21
CA ALA A 59 9.57 -13.19 -4.95
C ALA A 59 9.80 -11.67 -5.05
N ARG A 60 10.96 -11.18 -4.62
CA ARG A 60 11.35 -9.77 -4.73
C ARG A 60 11.79 -9.36 -6.13
N ASN A 61 12.16 -10.32 -6.99
CA ASN A 61 12.67 -10.08 -8.34
C ASN A 61 11.95 -10.98 -9.38
N PRO A 62 10.62 -10.89 -9.52
CA PRO A 62 9.83 -11.86 -10.29
C PRO A 62 10.09 -11.82 -11.80
N VAL A 63 10.55 -10.68 -12.35
CA VAL A 63 10.83 -10.55 -13.79
C VAL A 63 12.08 -11.34 -14.23
N PRO A 64 13.24 -11.26 -13.54
CA PRO A 64 14.43 -12.03 -13.89
C PRO A 64 14.53 -13.38 -13.16
N CYS A 65 13.75 -13.57 -12.09
CA CYS A 65 13.73 -14.79 -11.29
C CYS A 65 12.30 -15.38 -11.14
N PRO A 66 11.54 -15.59 -12.24
CA PRO A 66 10.18 -16.14 -12.18
C PRO A 66 10.21 -17.59 -11.73
N LEU A 67 9.82 -17.86 -10.48
CA LEU A 67 9.85 -19.19 -9.89
C LEU A 67 8.63 -19.99 -10.36
N LEU A 68 8.87 -21.10 -11.07
CA LEU A 68 7.81 -21.97 -11.61
C LEU A 68 7.48 -23.10 -10.66
N ALA A 69 8.50 -23.75 -10.11
CA ALA A 69 8.37 -24.92 -9.26
C ALA A 69 9.66 -25.13 -8.44
N GLU A 70 9.57 -25.92 -7.38
CA GLU A 70 10.72 -26.37 -6.60
C GLU A 70 10.60 -27.87 -6.27
N SER A 71 11.67 -28.50 -5.80
CA SER A 71 11.62 -29.87 -5.30
C SER A 71 10.60 -29.97 -4.16
N ALA A 72 9.69 -30.94 -4.22
CA ALA A 72 8.55 -31.06 -3.29
C ALA A 72 8.96 -31.19 -1.81
N THR A 73 10.15 -31.72 -1.55
CA THR A 73 10.78 -31.78 -0.22
C THR A 73 12.29 -31.67 -0.38
N VAL A 74 13.00 -31.33 0.70
CA VAL A 74 14.47 -31.28 0.72
C VAL A 74 15.06 -32.65 0.33
N GLY A 75 16.08 -32.65 -0.51
CA GLY A 75 16.73 -33.84 -1.06
C GLY A 75 15.98 -34.51 -2.21
N ARG A 76 14.73 -34.11 -2.50
CA ARG A 76 13.87 -34.79 -3.47
C ARG A 76 14.16 -34.33 -4.90
N TYR A 77 14.61 -35.26 -5.75
CA TYR A 77 14.99 -34.99 -7.15
C TYR A 77 13.95 -35.41 -8.20
N ASN A 78 12.90 -36.15 -7.82
CA ASN A 78 11.92 -36.77 -8.72
C ASN A 78 10.46 -36.40 -8.41
N ALA A 79 10.25 -35.34 -7.63
CA ALA A 79 8.95 -34.74 -7.36
C ALA A 79 9.12 -33.24 -7.15
N VAL A 80 8.23 -32.45 -7.74
CA VAL A 80 8.24 -30.99 -7.63
C VAL A 80 6.90 -30.49 -7.10
N GLU A 81 6.94 -29.37 -6.39
CA GLU A 81 5.80 -28.55 -6.03
C GLU A 81 5.76 -27.33 -6.97
N SER A 82 4.57 -27.03 -7.49
CA SER A 82 4.36 -25.93 -8.42
C SER A 82 4.07 -24.63 -7.67
N TRP A 83 4.69 -23.55 -8.11
CA TRP A 83 4.38 -22.17 -7.67
C TRP A 83 3.37 -21.49 -8.60
N ILE A 84 2.97 -22.14 -9.69
CA ILE A 84 1.93 -21.65 -10.60
C ILE A 84 0.56 -22.04 -10.06
N GLN A 85 -0.27 -21.02 -9.77
CA GLN A 85 -1.61 -21.22 -9.21
C GLN A 85 -2.48 -22.08 -10.13
N GLY A 86 -3.13 -23.11 -9.56
CA GLY A 86 -4.02 -24.02 -10.30
C GLY A 86 -3.31 -25.10 -11.12
N LEU A 87 -1.97 -25.13 -11.12
CA LEU A 87 -1.19 -26.13 -11.84
C LEU A 87 -0.46 -27.05 -10.85
N GLY A 88 -0.78 -28.34 -10.84
CA GLY A 88 -0.11 -29.33 -10.00
C GLY A 88 1.34 -29.58 -10.42
N GLY A 89 2.20 -29.99 -9.49
CA GLY A 89 3.61 -30.31 -9.78
C GLY A 89 3.80 -31.49 -10.74
N ASP A 90 2.85 -32.42 -10.76
CA ASP A 90 2.75 -33.52 -11.73
C ASP A 90 2.47 -33.05 -13.16
N LYS A 91 1.82 -31.88 -13.31
CA LYS A 91 1.62 -31.24 -14.62
C LYS A 91 2.81 -30.38 -15.04
N ILE A 92 3.59 -29.85 -14.10
CA ILE A 92 4.89 -29.23 -14.38
C ILE A 92 5.87 -30.29 -14.93
N LEU A 93 6.04 -31.39 -14.19
CA LEU A 93 6.87 -32.52 -14.57
C LEU A 93 6.15 -33.83 -14.19
N ALA A 94 5.76 -34.59 -15.21
CA ALA A 94 5.08 -35.87 -15.08
C ALA A 94 5.99 -36.91 -14.40
N PRO A 95 5.42 -37.85 -13.62
CA PRO A 95 6.20 -38.87 -12.91
C PRO A 95 7.21 -39.61 -13.79
N GLY A 96 8.42 -39.81 -13.26
CA GLY A 96 9.53 -40.49 -13.96
C GLY A 96 10.66 -39.58 -14.46
N PHE A 97 10.62 -38.29 -14.13
CA PHE A 97 11.76 -37.38 -14.29
C PHE A 97 12.80 -37.57 -13.17
N ASP A 98 14.03 -37.14 -13.45
CA ASP A 98 15.13 -37.06 -12.48
C ASP A 98 15.94 -35.78 -12.73
N LEU A 99 15.82 -34.81 -11.82
CA LEU A 99 16.49 -33.51 -11.95
C LEU A 99 18.02 -33.61 -11.98
N ARG A 100 18.61 -34.75 -11.61
CA ARG A 100 20.06 -34.96 -11.58
C ARG A 100 20.63 -35.38 -12.93
N THR A 101 19.78 -35.82 -13.87
CA THR A 101 20.20 -36.35 -15.18
C THR A 101 19.42 -35.78 -16.37
N ASP A 102 18.28 -35.14 -16.13
CA ASP A 102 17.35 -34.75 -17.20
C ASP A 102 17.67 -33.41 -17.87
N VAL A 103 18.73 -32.74 -17.42
CA VAL A 103 19.29 -31.56 -18.09
C VAL A 103 20.48 -31.99 -18.94
N PRO A 104 20.64 -31.51 -20.19
CA PRO A 104 21.73 -31.96 -21.07
C PRO A 104 23.14 -31.71 -20.53
N ARG A 105 23.33 -30.59 -19.82
CA ARG A 105 24.62 -30.19 -19.24
C ARG A 105 24.42 -29.40 -17.95
N TYR A 106 25.24 -29.68 -16.95
CA TYR A 106 25.23 -29.04 -15.64
C TYR A 106 26.53 -28.29 -15.34
N MET A 107 26.46 -27.39 -14.36
CA MET A 107 27.55 -26.65 -13.76
C MET A 107 27.51 -26.89 -12.25
N VAL A 108 28.67 -27.15 -11.65
CA VAL A 108 28.81 -27.40 -10.21
C VAL A 108 29.73 -26.35 -9.62
N TYR A 109 29.25 -25.68 -8.59
CA TYR A 109 29.96 -24.67 -7.84
C TYR A 109 30.17 -25.15 -6.41
N LYS A 110 31.35 -24.90 -5.87
CA LYS A 110 31.68 -25.11 -4.46
C LYS A 110 32.13 -23.79 -3.88
N ASP A 111 31.49 -23.36 -2.79
CA ASP A 111 31.80 -22.09 -2.13
C ASP A 111 31.72 -20.91 -3.13
N SER A 112 30.64 -20.91 -3.94
CA SER A 112 30.39 -20.04 -5.11
C SER A 112 31.47 -19.99 -6.20
N ARG A 113 32.41 -20.95 -6.22
CA ARG A 113 33.44 -21.06 -7.26
C ARG A 113 33.18 -22.27 -8.16
N LEU A 114 33.30 -22.09 -9.48
CA LEU A 114 33.07 -23.15 -10.44
C LEU A 114 34.08 -24.30 -10.25
N GLN A 115 33.58 -25.51 -10.01
CA GLN A 115 34.38 -26.72 -9.79
C GLN A 115 34.28 -27.70 -10.97
N LYS A 116 33.07 -27.91 -11.50
CA LYS A 116 32.84 -28.74 -12.69
C LYS A 116 31.97 -27.97 -13.67
N ALA A 117 32.30 -28.06 -14.95
CA ALA A 117 31.56 -27.40 -16.02
C ALA A 117 31.14 -28.43 -17.08
N ASN A 118 29.92 -28.26 -17.61
CA ASN A 118 29.35 -29.11 -18.65
C ASN A 118 29.32 -30.62 -18.31
N CYS A 119 29.04 -30.99 -17.05
CA CYS A 119 28.86 -32.41 -16.70
C CYS A 119 27.51 -32.94 -17.20
N SER A 120 27.44 -34.25 -17.45
CA SER A 120 26.24 -34.96 -17.94
C SER A 120 25.18 -35.17 -16.86
N ASP A 121 25.60 -35.17 -15.59
CA ASP A 121 24.76 -35.40 -14.43
C ASP A 121 25.37 -34.72 -13.20
N ILE A 122 24.58 -34.70 -12.11
CA ILE A 122 24.96 -34.18 -10.79
C ILE A 122 24.65 -35.19 -9.67
N MET A 123 24.63 -36.49 -9.99
CA MET A 123 24.22 -37.52 -9.03
C MET A 123 25.17 -37.61 -7.83
N THR A 124 26.46 -37.37 -8.04
CA THR A 124 27.47 -37.45 -6.97
C THR A 124 27.52 -36.21 -6.08
N GLU A 125 27.03 -35.08 -6.59
CA GLU A 125 27.01 -33.78 -5.93
C GLU A 125 25.72 -33.55 -5.15
N TRP A 126 24.61 -34.13 -5.64
CA TRP A 126 23.31 -34.04 -4.99
C TRP A 126 23.32 -34.78 -3.65
N THR A 127 22.79 -34.14 -2.61
CA THR A 127 22.66 -34.70 -1.25
C THR A 127 21.25 -34.51 -0.73
N ASP A 128 20.94 -35.16 0.38
CA ASP A 128 19.65 -35.04 1.08
C ASP A 128 19.38 -33.64 1.68
N ASP A 129 20.36 -32.72 1.62
CA ASP A 129 20.25 -31.32 2.06
C ASP A 129 19.92 -30.35 0.91
N HIS A 130 19.75 -30.82 -0.32
CA HIS A 130 19.57 -29.92 -1.47
C HIS A 130 18.11 -29.64 -1.81
N VAL A 131 17.83 -28.40 -2.21
CA VAL A 131 16.54 -27.96 -2.76
C VAL A 131 16.78 -27.49 -4.19
N ALA A 132 15.95 -27.96 -5.12
CA ALA A 132 16.00 -27.55 -6.52
C ALA A 132 14.90 -26.54 -6.84
N PHE A 133 15.23 -25.54 -7.64
CA PHE A 133 14.35 -24.48 -8.09
C PHE A 133 14.33 -24.44 -9.62
N LEU A 134 13.13 -24.42 -10.18
CA LEU A 134 12.85 -24.31 -11.61
C LEU A 134 12.39 -22.89 -11.91
N ILE A 135 13.17 -22.17 -12.73
CA ILE A 135 12.98 -20.73 -12.98
C ILE A 135 12.67 -20.52 -14.45
N GLY A 136 11.64 -19.73 -14.75
CA GLY A 136 11.16 -19.50 -16.10
C GLY A 136 12.23 -18.97 -17.06
N CYS A 137 12.09 -19.31 -18.35
CA CYS A 137 13.04 -18.93 -19.38
C CYS A 137 12.35 -18.19 -20.54
N SER A 138 13.12 -17.28 -21.15
CA SER A 138 12.71 -16.48 -22.32
C SER A 138 12.49 -17.31 -23.59
N TYR A 139 12.88 -18.59 -23.60
CA TYR A 139 12.64 -19.49 -24.74
C TYR A 139 11.16 -19.87 -24.90
N SER A 140 10.36 -19.66 -23.86
CA SER A 140 8.93 -19.97 -23.83
C SER A 140 8.12 -19.17 -24.87
N PHE A 141 8.51 -17.93 -25.21
CA PHE A 141 7.77 -17.10 -26.19
C PHE A 141 8.35 -17.14 -27.62
N GLU A 142 9.45 -17.85 -27.86
CA GLU A 142 10.17 -17.80 -29.15
C GLU A 142 9.39 -18.42 -30.30
N ALA A 143 8.63 -19.47 -30.01
CA ALA A 143 7.72 -20.09 -30.96
C ALA A 143 6.63 -19.12 -31.41
N GLU A 144 6.07 -18.33 -30.49
CA GLU A 144 5.02 -17.35 -30.79
C GLU A 144 5.55 -16.15 -31.57
N LEU A 145 6.74 -15.64 -31.20
CA LEU A 145 7.41 -14.59 -31.97
C LEU A 145 7.71 -15.06 -33.40
N THR A 146 8.18 -16.31 -33.56
CA THR A 146 8.42 -16.92 -34.86
C THR A 146 7.12 -17.04 -35.68
N ALA A 147 6.03 -17.50 -35.06
CA ALA A 147 4.72 -17.61 -35.69
C ALA A 147 4.16 -16.25 -36.14
N ALA A 148 4.49 -15.17 -35.43
CA ALA A 148 4.14 -13.80 -35.80
C ALA A 148 5.07 -13.16 -36.84
N GLY A 149 6.00 -13.91 -37.42
CA GLY A 149 6.96 -13.42 -38.42
C GLY A 149 8.14 -12.64 -37.83
N LEU A 150 8.38 -12.76 -36.53
CA LEU A 150 9.45 -12.07 -35.78
C LEU A 150 10.42 -13.09 -35.13
N PRO A 151 11.02 -14.02 -35.90
CA PRO A 151 11.85 -15.08 -35.33
C PRO A 151 13.07 -14.48 -34.60
N PRO A 152 13.37 -14.94 -33.37
CA PRO A 152 14.56 -14.52 -32.66
C PRO A 152 15.82 -14.80 -33.47
N ARG A 153 16.68 -13.77 -33.63
CA ARG A 153 17.85 -13.87 -34.51
C ARG A 153 18.80 -15.01 -34.19
N HIS A 154 19.07 -15.23 -32.91
CA HIS A 154 20.03 -16.25 -32.49
C HIS A 154 19.51 -17.66 -32.85
N ALA A 155 18.19 -17.90 -32.78
CA ALA A 155 17.58 -19.15 -33.21
C ALA A 155 17.75 -19.38 -34.72
N VAL A 156 17.52 -18.34 -35.54
CA VAL A 156 17.73 -18.41 -37.01
C VAL A 156 19.19 -18.71 -37.36
N LEU A 157 20.14 -18.13 -36.62
CA LEU A 157 21.57 -18.32 -36.85
C LEU A 157 22.15 -19.57 -36.15
N GLY A 158 21.36 -20.33 -35.38
CA GLY A 158 21.83 -21.49 -34.62
C GLY A 158 22.86 -21.13 -33.54
N ARG A 159 22.68 -20.00 -32.85
CA ARG A 159 23.60 -19.47 -31.84
C ARG A 159 22.89 -19.27 -30.51
N ASN A 160 23.65 -19.25 -29.42
CA ASN A 160 23.11 -18.92 -28.10
C ASN A 160 22.79 -17.42 -28.01
N VAL A 161 21.67 -17.10 -27.38
CA VAL A 161 21.24 -15.71 -27.15
C VAL A 161 22.33 -14.94 -26.38
N PRO A 162 22.71 -13.71 -26.80
CA PRO A 162 23.63 -12.89 -26.02
C PRO A 162 22.96 -12.44 -24.73
N MET A 163 23.69 -12.60 -23.63
CA MET A 163 23.25 -12.23 -22.29
C MET A 163 24.31 -11.36 -21.63
N TYR A 164 23.86 -10.27 -21.01
CA TYR A 164 24.73 -9.25 -20.43
C TYR A 164 24.48 -9.10 -18.95
N ARG A 165 25.55 -8.97 -18.20
CA ARG A 165 25.49 -8.49 -16.82
C ARG A 165 25.22 -6.99 -16.84
N THR A 166 24.21 -6.56 -16.08
CA THR A 166 23.87 -5.13 -15.95
C THR A 166 24.48 -4.52 -14.69
N THR A 167 24.45 -3.20 -14.59
CA THR A 167 24.72 -2.48 -13.33
C THR A 167 23.47 -2.30 -12.47
N VAL A 168 22.31 -2.82 -12.90
CA VAL A 168 21.04 -2.70 -12.19
C VAL A 168 21.02 -3.71 -11.03
N PRO A 169 20.96 -3.26 -9.76
CA PRO A 169 20.97 -4.16 -8.62
C PRO A 169 19.66 -4.96 -8.51
N LEU A 170 19.75 -6.18 -7.99
CA LEU A 170 18.58 -6.92 -7.53
C LEU A 170 18.09 -6.35 -6.20
N CYS A 171 16.80 -6.51 -5.93
CA CYS A 171 16.28 -6.31 -4.58
C CYS A 171 16.82 -7.45 -3.70
N PRO A 172 17.67 -7.17 -2.71
CA PRO A 172 18.42 -8.19 -1.98
C PRO A 172 17.50 -9.05 -1.09
N SER A 173 17.93 -10.26 -0.77
CA SER A 173 17.20 -11.16 0.15
C SER A 173 18.17 -12.07 0.88
N GLY A 174 18.14 -12.04 2.22
CA GLY A 174 19.02 -12.84 3.07
C GLY A 174 20.49 -12.74 2.68
N VAL A 175 21.13 -13.87 2.39
CA VAL A 175 22.54 -13.92 1.92
C VAL A 175 22.77 -13.31 0.53
N PHE A 176 21.74 -13.15 -0.30
CA PHE A 176 21.84 -12.62 -1.66
C PHE A 176 21.77 -11.10 -1.70
N THR A 177 22.89 -10.42 -1.40
CA THR A 177 22.95 -8.95 -1.28
C THR A 177 23.65 -8.22 -2.44
N GLY A 178 24.56 -8.90 -3.16
CA GLY A 178 25.41 -8.30 -4.19
C GLY A 178 25.01 -8.59 -5.65
N GLY A 179 23.85 -9.20 -5.88
CA GLY A 179 23.41 -9.62 -7.21
C GLY A 179 22.93 -8.46 -8.11
N THR A 180 23.15 -8.58 -9.42
CA THR A 180 22.67 -7.65 -10.44
C THR A 180 21.78 -8.36 -11.45
N TYR A 181 20.90 -7.63 -12.13
CA TYR A 181 20.14 -8.15 -13.26
C TYR A 181 21.08 -8.70 -14.34
N VAL A 182 20.72 -9.84 -14.90
CA VAL A 182 21.25 -10.32 -16.19
C VAL A 182 20.14 -10.18 -17.22
N VAL A 183 20.47 -9.67 -18.39
CA VAL A 183 19.51 -9.43 -19.48
C VAL A 183 19.87 -10.23 -20.71
N SER A 184 18.88 -10.77 -21.42
CA SER A 184 19.08 -11.37 -22.74
C SER A 184 18.68 -10.37 -23.83
N MET A 185 19.45 -10.32 -24.93
CA MET A 185 19.23 -9.34 -25.99
C MET A 185 18.83 -9.99 -27.31
N ARG A 186 17.81 -9.44 -27.97
CA ARG A 186 17.37 -9.82 -29.31
C ARG A 186 17.18 -8.55 -30.16
N PRO A 187 17.70 -8.49 -31.40
CA PRO A 187 17.48 -7.36 -32.29
C PRO A 187 16.11 -7.44 -32.96
N TYR A 188 15.37 -6.33 -32.96
CA TYR A 188 14.11 -6.16 -33.68
C TYR A 188 14.03 -4.78 -34.33
N LYS A 189 13.26 -4.65 -35.42
CA LYS A 189 13.02 -3.34 -36.03
C LYS A 189 12.21 -2.47 -35.08
N LYS A 190 12.51 -1.17 -35.07
CA LYS A 190 11.85 -0.20 -34.18
C LYS A 190 10.31 -0.18 -34.31
N GLN A 191 9.79 -0.45 -35.51
CA GLN A 191 8.35 -0.50 -35.79
C GLN A 191 7.65 -1.73 -35.18
N ASP A 192 8.37 -2.83 -34.99
CA ASP A 192 7.82 -4.12 -34.55
C ASP A 192 7.79 -4.26 -33.02
N ILE A 193 8.44 -3.34 -32.29
CA ILE A 193 8.56 -3.39 -30.82
C ILE A 193 7.21 -3.53 -30.12
N ASN A 194 6.17 -2.83 -30.58
CA ASN A 194 4.85 -2.93 -29.97
C ASN A 194 4.22 -4.31 -30.17
N LEU A 195 4.50 -4.97 -31.31
CA LEU A 195 4.05 -6.33 -31.57
C LEU A 195 4.84 -7.34 -30.72
N VAL A 196 6.16 -7.19 -30.66
CA VAL A 196 7.04 -7.99 -29.78
C VAL A 196 6.58 -7.92 -28.32
N ARG A 197 6.31 -6.72 -27.81
CA ARG A 197 5.79 -6.52 -26.44
C ARG A 197 4.44 -7.21 -26.24
N ARG A 198 3.49 -7.03 -27.16
CA ARG A 198 2.16 -7.64 -27.07
C ARG A 198 2.23 -9.17 -26.98
N ILE A 199 3.08 -9.79 -27.79
CA ILE A 199 3.26 -11.25 -27.80
C ILE A 199 3.90 -11.70 -26.48
N THR A 200 5.02 -11.10 -26.11
CA THR A 200 5.80 -11.51 -24.93
C THR A 200 5.14 -11.19 -23.59
N ASN A 201 4.28 -10.17 -23.51
CA ASN A 201 3.57 -9.79 -22.28
C ASN A 201 2.65 -10.91 -21.74
N ARG A 202 2.12 -11.77 -22.61
CA ARG A 202 1.26 -12.91 -22.20
C ARG A 202 2.02 -13.96 -21.37
N HIS A 203 3.35 -13.94 -21.42
CA HIS A 203 4.25 -14.89 -20.77
C HIS A 203 4.81 -14.34 -19.45
N SER A 204 4.09 -13.49 -18.74
CA SER A 204 4.56 -12.83 -17.51
C SER A 204 5.01 -13.80 -16.41
N ASN A 205 4.41 -15.00 -16.34
CA ASN A 205 4.76 -16.05 -15.39
C ASN A 205 6.09 -16.76 -15.70
N THR A 206 6.67 -16.59 -16.89
CA THR A 206 7.97 -17.18 -17.25
C THR A 206 9.02 -16.14 -17.58
N HIS A 207 8.66 -15.01 -18.18
CA HIS A 207 9.63 -13.98 -18.56
C HIS A 207 9.06 -12.59 -18.91
N GLY A 208 7.82 -12.54 -19.43
CA GLY A 208 7.11 -11.29 -19.73
C GLY A 208 7.66 -10.45 -20.89
N GLU A 209 7.24 -9.18 -20.93
CA GLU A 209 7.63 -8.21 -21.95
C GLU A 209 9.08 -7.70 -21.77
N PRO A 210 9.73 -7.15 -22.83
CA PRO A 210 11.08 -6.61 -22.70
C PRO A 210 11.16 -5.44 -21.71
N ILE A 211 12.23 -5.40 -20.92
CA ILE A 211 12.45 -4.41 -19.86
C ILE A 211 13.08 -3.12 -20.37
N ALA A 212 13.78 -3.17 -21.51
CA ALA A 212 14.38 -2.02 -22.16
C ALA A 212 14.66 -2.29 -23.65
N TRP A 213 14.78 -1.25 -24.46
CA TRP A 213 15.13 -1.37 -25.88
C TRP A 213 15.71 -0.07 -26.45
N GLY A 214 16.42 -0.18 -27.56
CA GLY A 214 17.12 0.94 -28.19
C GLY A 214 18.59 0.99 -27.81
N TRP A 215 19.38 1.70 -28.61
CA TRP A 215 20.81 1.88 -28.39
C TRP A 215 21.10 2.60 -27.06
N GLU A 216 20.25 3.54 -26.65
CA GLU A 216 20.32 4.20 -25.33
C GLU A 216 20.08 3.24 -24.12
N ALA A 217 19.42 2.09 -24.35
CA ALA A 217 19.19 1.11 -23.29
C ALA A 217 20.50 0.44 -22.84
N ILE A 218 21.48 0.33 -23.74
CA ILE A 218 22.82 -0.23 -23.43
C ILE A 218 23.44 0.55 -22.28
N LYS A 219 23.46 1.89 -22.38
CA LYS A 219 24.00 2.78 -21.35
C LYS A 219 23.19 2.73 -20.06
N THR A 220 21.85 2.69 -20.19
CA THR A 220 20.95 2.66 -19.02
C THR A 220 21.11 1.36 -18.22
N LEU A 221 21.34 0.24 -18.90
CA LEU A 221 21.60 -1.07 -18.28
C LEU A 221 23.08 -1.25 -17.87
N GLY A 222 23.95 -0.28 -18.17
CA GLY A 222 25.37 -0.36 -17.85
C GLY A 222 26.15 -1.42 -18.63
N ILE A 223 25.69 -1.78 -19.82
CA ILE A 223 26.38 -2.72 -20.72
C ILE A 223 27.53 -1.97 -21.38
N SER A 224 28.77 -2.42 -21.17
CA SER A 224 29.97 -1.73 -21.67
C SER A 224 30.21 -1.94 -23.16
N ASP A 225 29.97 -3.15 -23.66
CA ASP A 225 30.17 -3.53 -25.05
C ASP A 225 29.13 -4.59 -25.46
N ILE A 226 28.32 -4.26 -26.46
CA ILE A 226 27.28 -5.16 -26.98
C ILE A 226 27.87 -6.34 -27.76
N ASP A 227 29.09 -6.22 -28.30
CA ASP A 227 29.73 -7.29 -29.06
C ASP A 227 30.46 -8.30 -28.16
N SER A 228 30.53 -8.01 -26.85
CA SER A 228 31.22 -8.84 -25.85
C SER A 228 30.27 -9.29 -24.73
N PRO A 229 29.27 -10.15 -25.00
CA PRO A 229 28.36 -10.65 -23.97
C PRO A 229 29.09 -11.55 -22.96
N GLU A 230 28.73 -11.46 -21.67
CA GLU A 230 29.27 -12.34 -20.63
C GLU A 230 28.86 -13.81 -20.86
N TRP A 231 27.67 -14.04 -21.41
CA TRP A 231 27.19 -15.37 -21.78
C TRP A 231 26.54 -15.38 -23.16
N GLY A 232 26.68 -16.49 -23.87
CA GLY A 232 26.12 -16.66 -25.22
C GLY A 232 27.06 -16.16 -26.31
N ALA A 233 26.50 -15.85 -27.48
CA ALA A 233 27.28 -15.50 -28.66
C ALA A 233 27.04 -14.03 -29.07
N PRO A 234 28.06 -13.29 -29.54
CA PRO A 234 27.92 -11.90 -29.99
C PRO A 234 26.79 -11.71 -31.00
N PRO A 235 25.99 -10.64 -30.89
CA PRO A 235 24.93 -10.38 -31.86
C PRO A 235 25.48 -10.05 -33.24
N LEU A 236 24.82 -10.52 -34.29
CA LEU A 236 25.19 -10.24 -35.67
C LEU A 236 23.98 -9.71 -36.45
N THR A 237 24.22 -9.21 -37.65
CA THR A 237 23.18 -8.92 -38.64
C THR A 237 22.55 -10.20 -39.20
N MET A 238 21.43 -10.06 -39.89
CA MET A 238 20.64 -11.20 -40.39
C MET A 238 21.42 -12.10 -41.37
N ASP A 239 22.39 -11.54 -42.11
CA ASP A 239 23.30 -12.29 -42.99
C ASP A 239 24.42 -13.05 -42.22
N GLY A 240 24.52 -12.85 -40.90
CA GLY A 240 25.48 -13.50 -40.02
C GLY A 240 26.93 -13.06 -40.23
N ARG A 241 27.18 -11.92 -40.89
CA ARG A 241 28.55 -11.53 -41.29
C ARG A 241 29.16 -10.41 -40.46
N ARG A 242 28.35 -9.48 -39.95
CA ARG A 242 28.83 -8.26 -39.29
C ARG A 242 28.07 -7.98 -37.98
N PRO A 243 28.67 -7.27 -37.02
CA PRO A 243 28.00 -6.83 -35.80
C PRO A 243 26.84 -5.87 -36.08
N LEU A 244 25.93 -5.74 -35.10
CA LEU A 244 24.87 -4.73 -35.13
C LEU A 244 25.48 -3.32 -34.99
N SER A 245 25.00 -2.35 -35.77
CA SER A 245 25.48 -0.97 -35.71
C SER A 245 24.33 0.04 -35.76
N GLU A 246 24.30 0.97 -34.80
CA GLU A 246 23.30 2.06 -34.72
C GLU A 246 23.21 2.89 -36.00
N ALA A 247 24.36 3.15 -36.64
CA ALA A 247 24.43 4.00 -37.83
C ALA A 247 23.99 3.29 -39.13
N GLN A 248 23.92 1.95 -39.14
CA GLN A 248 23.83 1.16 -40.37
C GLN A 248 22.60 0.23 -40.41
N ASP A 249 22.05 -0.14 -39.26
CA ASP A 249 20.96 -1.10 -39.16
C ASP A 249 19.66 -0.42 -38.67
N ASP A 250 18.52 -0.80 -39.26
CA ASP A 250 17.18 -0.32 -38.86
C ASP A 250 16.64 -1.02 -37.60
N GLU A 251 17.40 -1.99 -37.10
CA GLU A 251 17.12 -2.82 -35.95
C GLU A 251 17.79 -2.27 -34.71
N ILE A 252 17.08 -2.38 -33.60
CA ILE A 252 17.54 -1.92 -32.29
C ILE A 252 17.67 -3.11 -31.34
N PRO A 253 18.60 -3.04 -30.37
CA PRO A 253 18.68 -4.08 -29.35
C PRO A 253 17.47 -3.98 -28.41
N VAL A 254 16.89 -5.13 -28.09
CA VAL A 254 15.73 -5.26 -27.19
C VAL A 254 16.12 -6.26 -26.09
N PHE A 255 15.93 -5.85 -24.83
CA PHE A 255 16.43 -6.55 -23.66
C PHE A 255 15.28 -7.11 -22.81
N TRP A 256 15.36 -8.38 -22.46
CA TRP A 256 14.52 -9.03 -21.46
C TRP A 256 15.37 -9.29 -20.22
N GLY A 257 14.76 -9.53 -19.06
CA GLY A 257 15.48 -10.21 -17.99
C GLY A 257 16.06 -11.56 -18.47
N CYS A 258 16.78 -12.25 -17.61
CA CYS A 258 17.28 -13.57 -17.96
C CYS A 258 17.31 -14.46 -16.73
N GLY A 259 16.89 -15.72 -16.87
CA GLY A 259 17.00 -16.75 -15.84
C GLY A 259 18.43 -17.20 -15.49
N VAL A 260 19.46 -16.53 -16.02
CA VAL A 260 20.84 -16.56 -15.53
C VAL A 260 21.05 -15.59 -14.35
N THR A 261 20.16 -14.63 -14.14
CA THR A 261 20.19 -13.71 -12.99
C THR A 261 20.26 -14.43 -11.63
N PRO A 262 19.47 -15.49 -11.37
CA PRO A 262 19.58 -16.26 -10.15
C PRO A 262 20.93 -16.98 -10.01
N GLN A 263 21.49 -17.52 -11.12
CA GLN A 263 22.82 -18.13 -11.11
C GLN A 263 23.89 -17.10 -10.71
N GLU A 264 23.82 -15.90 -11.30
CA GLU A 264 24.72 -14.80 -11.00
C GLU A 264 24.60 -14.34 -9.54
N ALA A 265 23.37 -14.23 -9.02
CA ALA A 265 23.13 -13.89 -7.62
C ALA A 265 23.76 -14.92 -6.67
N VAL A 266 23.62 -16.22 -6.97
CA VAL A 266 24.22 -17.31 -6.18
C VAL A 266 25.75 -17.29 -6.25
N MET A 267 26.31 -17.04 -7.42
CA MET A 267 27.76 -16.93 -7.59
C MET A 267 28.36 -15.74 -6.83
N ARG A 268 27.58 -14.67 -6.61
CA ARG A 268 28.04 -13.48 -5.87
C ARG A 268 27.77 -13.51 -4.38
N ALA A 269 26.89 -14.39 -3.91
CA ALA A 269 26.53 -14.50 -2.51
C ALA A 269 27.56 -15.28 -1.65
N GLU A 270 28.63 -15.81 -2.26
CA GLU A 270 29.68 -16.56 -1.57
C GLU A 270 29.12 -17.69 -0.68
N LEU A 271 28.13 -18.43 -1.19
CA LEU A 271 27.43 -19.47 -0.46
C LEU A 271 28.39 -20.61 -0.13
N ALA A 272 28.49 -20.98 1.15
CA ALA A 272 29.24 -22.16 1.56
C ALA A 272 28.55 -23.44 1.10
N GLY A 273 29.30 -24.43 0.62
CA GLY A 273 28.80 -25.72 0.18
C GLY A 273 28.67 -25.88 -1.34
N LEU A 274 27.97 -26.93 -1.77
CA LEU A 274 27.78 -27.25 -3.18
C LEU A 274 26.50 -26.60 -3.72
N VAL A 275 26.60 -25.99 -4.90
CA VAL A 275 25.48 -25.49 -5.69
C VAL A 275 25.59 -26.10 -7.08
N MET A 276 24.47 -26.56 -7.63
CA MET A 276 24.41 -27.05 -9.00
C MET A 276 23.46 -26.20 -9.82
N ALA A 277 23.74 -26.03 -11.10
CA ALA A 277 22.87 -25.32 -12.02
C ALA A 277 22.94 -25.98 -13.40
N HIS A 278 21.97 -25.68 -14.26
CA HIS A 278 22.11 -26.02 -15.68
C HIS A 278 23.21 -25.17 -16.34
N ALA A 279 23.88 -25.72 -17.36
CA ALA A 279 24.81 -24.96 -18.18
C ALA A 279 24.04 -24.01 -19.13
N PRO A 280 24.50 -22.76 -19.33
CA PRO A 280 23.85 -21.84 -20.26
C PRO A 280 23.63 -22.49 -21.63
N GLY A 281 22.43 -22.34 -22.20
CA GLY A 281 22.06 -23.01 -23.46
C GLY A 281 21.48 -24.43 -23.30
N HIS A 282 21.55 -25.05 -22.11
CA HIS A 282 21.08 -26.42 -21.85
C HIS A 282 20.00 -26.45 -20.75
N MET A 283 18.76 -26.06 -21.04
CA MET A 283 17.69 -25.93 -20.04
C MET A 283 17.02 -27.27 -19.76
N LEU A 284 16.29 -27.34 -18.64
CA LEU A 284 15.32 -28.41 -18.40
C LEU A 284 14.06 -28.13 -19.24
N VAL A 285 13.61 -29.09 -20.03
CA VAL A 285 12.34 -28.97 -20.78
C VAL A 285 11.22 -29.65 -20.00
N LEU A 286 10.19 -28.88 -19.65
CA LEU A 286 9.08 -29.31 -18.79
C LEU A 286 8.00 -30.06 -19.58
N ASP A 287 7.08 -30.71 -18.88
CA ASP A 287 5.87 -31.27 -19.51
C ASP A 287 4.76 -30.23 -19.64
N ALA A 288 4.74 -29.23 -18.75
CA ALA A 288 3.84 -28.08 -18.87
C ALA A 288 4.10 -27.34 -20.19
N THR A 289 3.01 -27.01 -20.88
CA THR A 289 3.08 -26.19 -22.09
C THR A 289 3.04 -24.70 -21.75
N ASN A 290 3.38 -23.86 -22.72
CA ASN A 290 3.26 -22.42 -22.58
C ASN A 290 1.81 -22.02 -22.22
N GLU A 291 0.82 -22.67 -22.82
CA GLU A 291 -0.61 -22.43 -22.54
C GLU A 291 -1.02 -22.82 -21.13
N ASP A 292 -0.37 -23.80 -20.51
CA ASP A 292 -0.62 -24.20 -19.13
C ASP A 292 -0.12 -23.15 -18.12
N ILE A 293 0.94 -22.41 -18.47
CA ILE A 293 1.57 -21.41 -17.59
C ILE A 293 1.02 -19.99 -17.85
N ILE A 294 0.46 -19.73 -19.04
CA ILE A 294 -0.28 -18.49 -19.31
C ILE A 294 -1.56 -18.50 -18.48
N CYS A 295 -1.66 -17.59 -17.50
CA CYS A 295 -2.81 -17.47 -16.60
C CYS A 295 -4.12 -17.38 -17.40
N ARG A 296 -4.98 -18.40 -17.30
CA ARG A 296 -6.33 -18.38 -17.89
C ARG A 296 -7.40 -17.82 -16.95
N ASP A 297 -7.14 -17.78 -15.64
CA ASP A 297 -8.09 -17.26 -14.66
C ASP A 297 -7.68 -15.85 -14.21
N GLY A 298 -8.25 -14.86 -14.89
CA GLY A 298 -7.96 -13.42 -14.74
C GLY A 298 -8.00 -12.63 -16.05
N CYS A 299 -8.24 -13.29 -17.18
CA CYS A 299 -8.41 -12.67 -18.50
C CYS A 299 -9.71 -13.11 -19.19
N GLU A 300 -10.84 -12.85 -18.54
CA GLU A 300 -12.08 -12.50 -19.24
C GLU A 300 -12.50 -11.07 -18.82
N ALA A 301 -11.54 -10.13 -18.87
CA ALA A 301 -11.86 -8.75 -19.18
C ALA A 301 -11.67 -8.57 -20.69
N GLU A 302 -12.80 -8.44 -21.38
CA GLU A 302 -12.91 -7.97 -22.75
C GLU A 302 -12.18 -8.78 -23.84
N LEU A 303 -12.73 -9.95 -24.18
CA LEU A 303 -13.02 -10.19 -25.60
C LEU A 303 -14.19 -9.28 -26.00
N VAL A 304 -13.95 -7.97 -26.03
CA VAL A 304 -14.70 -7.11 -26.93
C VAL A 304 -14.26 -7.58 -28.31
N THR A 305 -15.07 -8.44 -28.93
CA THR A 305 -15.21 -8.38 -30.38
C THR A 305 -15.28 -6.90 -30.70
N MET A 306 -14.27 -6.36 -31.38
CA MET A 306 -14.35 -5.03 -31.96
C MET A 306 -15.50 -5.06 -32.97
N GLU A 307 -16.73 -4.93 -32.50
CA GLU A 307 -17.77 -4.33 -33.30
C GLU A 307 -17.25 -2.92 -33.59
N GLU A 308 -17.13 -2.67 -34.89
CA GLU A 308 -16.72 -1.41 -35.46
C GLU A 308 -17.50 -0.29 -34.77
N THR A 309 -16.82 0.51 -33.94
CA THR A 309 -17.46 1.66 -33.30
C THR A 309 -17.92 2.60 -34.43
N PRO A 310 -19.21 2.94 -34.51
CA PRO A 310 -19.78 3.54 -35.71
C PRO A 310 -19.09 4.86 -36.06
N MET A 311 -18.81 5.01 -37.35
CA MET A 311 -18.10 6.14 -37.94
C MET A 311 -18.94 7.41 -37.77
N GLY A 312 -18.59 8.29 -36.82
CA GLY A 312 -19.28 9.59 -36.66
C GLY A 312 -19.34 10.22 -35.26
N GLU A 313 -19.06 9.50 -34.18
CA GLU A 313 -19.19 10.07 -32.82
C GLU A 313 -18.01 10.94 -32.36
N SER A 314 -18.33 11.88 -31.44
CA SER A 314 -17.40 12.85 -30.84
C SER A 314 -16.79 12.28 -29.54
N ILE A 315 -15.46 12.11 -29.51
CA ILE A 315 -14.73 11.50 -28.37
C ILE A 315 -14.03 12.58 -27.53
N LYS A 316 -14.02 12.46 -26.20
CA LYS A 316 -13.45 13.48 -25.27
C LYS A 316 -11.92 13.65 -25.34
N ILE A 317 -11.18 12.72 -25.96
CA ILE A 317 -9.71 12.69 -25.99
C ILE A 317 -9.15 12.85 -27.41
N SER A 318 -8.09 13.66 -27.55
CA SER A 318 -7.38 13.85 -28.82
C SER A 318 -6.58 12.60 -29.20
N CYS A 319 -6.66 12.17 -30.47
CA CYS A 319 -5.90 11.03 -30.99
C CYS A 319 -4.38 11.23 -30.90
N GLU A 320 -3.65 10.12 -30.89
CA GLU A 320 -2.20 10.09 -30.67
C GLU A 320 -1.45 10.95 -31.70
N ARG A 321 -1.83 10.88 -32.97
CA ARG A 321 -1.19 11.66 -34.05
C ARG A 321 -1.36 13.16 -33.85
N CYS A 322 -2.57 13.62 -33.54
CA CYS A 322 -2.84 15.04 -33.30
C CYS A 322 -2.13 15.53 -32.03
N ARG A 323 -2.05 14.69 -30.99
CA ARG A 323 -1.31 14.97 -29.75
C ARG A 323 0.20 15.07 -30.01
N ARG A 324 0.77 14.10 -30.73
CA ARG A 324 2.20 14.04 -31.10
C ARG A 324 2.62 15.21 -31.99
N ARG A 325 1.76 15.62 -32.92
CA ARG A 325 2.03 16.76 -33.82
C ARG A 325 1.61 18.11 -33.23
N LYS A 326 1.09 18.16 -32.00
CA LYS A 326 0.58 19.37 -31.35
C LYS A 326 -0.42 20.16 -32.22
N ILE A 327 -1.30 19.44 -32.92
CA ILE A 327 -2.33 20.02 -33.79
C ILE A 327 -3.73 19.76 -33.25
N LYS A 328 -4.66 20.70 -33.47
CA LYS A 328 -6.05 20.61 -32.95
C LYS A 328 -6.79 19.42 -33.57
N CYS A 329 -7.16 18.45 -32.73
CA CYS A 329 -7.99 17.30 -33.10
C CYS A 329 -9.46 17.73 -33.09
N ASP A 330 -10.17 17.41 -34.16
CA ASP A 330 -11.62 17.64 -34.30
C ASP A 330 -12.47 16.55 -33.61
N ARG A 331 -11.80 15.53 -33.03
CA ARG A 331 -12.39 14.52 -32.12
C ARG A 331 -13.50 13.65 -32.74
N LYS A 332 -13.69 13.71 -34.05
CA LYS A 332 -14.47 12.74 -34.84
C LYS A 332 -13.65 11.48 -35.09
N ARG A 333 -14.30 10.34 -35.35
CA ARG A 333 -13.63 9.07 -35.66
C ARG A 333 -13.95 8.57 -37.08
N PRO A 334 -12.93 8.42 -37.96
CA PRO A 334 -11.57 8.94 -37.85
C PRO A 334 -11.50 10.48 -37.89
N CYS A 335 -10.47 11.07 -37.25
CA CYS A 335 -10.33 12.53 -37.18
C CYS A 335 -10.09 13.13 -38.58
N SER A 336 -10.68 14.29 -38.91
CA SER A 336 -10.58 14.87 -40.28
C SER A 336 -9.14 15.07 -40.74
N ARG A 337 -8.23 15.39 -39.80
CA ARG A 337 -6.79 15.55 -40.08
C ARG A 337 -6.07 14.23 -40.29
N CYS A 338 -6.53 13.19 -39.61
CA CYS A 338 -6.04 11.82 -39.75
C CYS A 338 -6.40 11.29 -41.14
N VAL A 339 -7.66 11.47 -41.54
CA VAL A 339 -8.19 11.15 -42.87
C VAL A 339 -7.45 11.92 -43.97
N LYS A 340 -7.35 13.26 -43.87
CA LYS A 340 -6.67 14.08 -44.88
C LYS A 340 -5.22 13.72 -45.10
N ALA A 341 -4.56 13.13 -44.10
CA ALA A 341 -3.17 12.75 -44.22
C ALA A 341 -2.97 11.24 -44.10
N GLY A 342 -3.97 10.48 -44.56
CA GLY A 342 -3.89 9.07 -44.95
C GLY A 342 -3.32 8.13 -43.90
N THR A 343 -3.57 8.39 -42.62
CA THR A 343 -2.98 7.61 -41.52
C THR A 343 -3.99 7.36 -40.41
N GLU A 344 -3.80 6.23 -39.75
CA GLU A 344 -4.70 5.67 -38.76
C GLU A 344 -4.86 6.57 -37.52
N CYS A 345 -6.11 6.68 -37.03
CA CYS A 345 -6.49 7.56 -35.94
C CYS A 345 -6.56 6.77 -34.61
N ILE A 346 -5.41 6.57 -33.97
CA ILE A 346 -5.25 5.71 -32.78
C ILE A 346 -5.46 6.47 -31.46
N LEU A 347 -6.11 5.82 -30.50
CA LEU A 347 -6.21 6.21 -29.08
C LEU A 347 -5.50 5.16 -28.24
N SER A 348 -4.47 5.53 -27.49
CA SER A 348 -3.68 4.60 -26.64
C SER A 348 -3.90 4.95 -25.17
N GLY A 349 -4.36 3.97 -24.37
CA GLY A 349 -4.59 4.04 -22.92
C GLY A 349 -3.50 3.33 -22.10
N SER A 350 -3.23 3.87 -20.91
CA SER A 350 -2.38 3.40 -19.78
C SER A 350 -1.01 2.77 -20.08
N GLY A 351 -0.04 3.60 -20.51
CA GLY A 351 1.38 3.29 -20.36
C GLY A 351 1.91 3.82 -19.03
N GLU A 352 1.93 3.00 -17.98
CA GLU A 352 2.71 3.32 -16.78
C GLU A 352 4.19 3.05 -17.04
N LYS A 353 4.92 4.11 -17.40
CA LYS A 353 6.38 4.11 -17.25
C LYS A 353 6.72 3.99 -15.77
N GLN A 354 7.76 3.23 -15.40
CA GLN A 354 8.46 3.46 -14.13
C GLN A 354 8.75 4.95 -14.03
N ARG A 355 8.21 5.58 -12.98
CA ARG A 355 8.34 7.01 -12.81
C ARG A 355 9.81 7.29 -12.47
N PRO A 356 10.46 8.23 -13.17
CA PRO A 356 11.80 8.65 -12.78
C PRO A 356 11.78 9.08 -11.32
N ILE A 357 12.89 8.83 -10.62
CA ILE A 357 13.08 9.20 -9.21
C ILE A 357 12.62 10.65 -9.05
N SER A 358 11.63 10.88 -8.17
CA SER A 358 11.02 12.19 -8.05
C SER A 358 12.07 13.21 -7.60
N LYS A 359 12.02 14.42 -8.15
CA LYS A 359 12.90 15.52 -7.73
C LYS A 359 12.82 15.73 -6.21
N GLY A 360 11.63 15.56 -5.63
CA GLY A 360 11.41 15.61 -4.19
C GLY A 360 12.14 14.52 -3.40
N TYR A 361 12.25 13.29 -3.94
CA TYR A 361 13.03 12.23 -3.29
C TYR A 361 14.53 12.54 -3.30
N VAL A 362 15.04 13.10 -4.40
CA VAL A 362 16.43 13.54 -4.48
C VAL A 362 16.71 14.68 -3.50
N GLN A 363 15.83 15.69 -3.44
CA GLN A 363 15.93 16.80 -2.49
C GLN A 363 15.88 16.32 -1.02
N ALA A 364 15.01 15.36 -0.72
CA ALA A 364 14.93 14.74 0.59
C ALA A 364 16.25 14.04 0.99
N LEU A 365 16.85 13.30 0.07
CA LEU A 365 18.15 12.64 0.28
C LEU A 365 19.28 13.65 0.44
N GLU A 366 19.32 14.70 -0.38
CA GLU A 366 20.30 15.79 -0.25
C GLU A 366 20.19 16.48 1.12
N GLY A 367 18.97 16.73 1.59
CA GLY A 367 18.72 17.28 2.92
C GLY A 367 19.13 16.33 4.07
N GLN A 368 18.94 15.02 3.89
CA GLN A 368 19.43 14.01 4.84
C GLN A 368 20.96 14.00 4.90
N VAL A 369 21.63 14.03 3.75
CA VAL A 369 23.10 14.09 3.68
C VAL A 369 23.61 15.35 4.37
N ALA A 370 23.03 16.52 4.11
CA ALA A 370 23.42 17.77 4.76
C ALA A 370 23.28 17.72 6.29
N SER A 371 22.19 17.10 6.79
CA SER A 371 21.96 16.94 8.23
C SER A 371 22.95 15.97 8.87
N LEU A 372 23.27 14.86 8.20
CA LEU A 372 24.29 13.91 8.65
C LEU A 372 25.69 14.53 8.65
N GLU A 373 26.04 15.33 7.63
CA GLU A 373 27.31 16.06 7.59
C GLU A 373 27.45 17.03 8.77
N LEU A 374 26.38 17.73 9.13
CA LEU A 374 26.37 18.63 10.28
C LEU A 374 26.56 17.86 11.59
N LEU A 375 25.88 16.72 11.74
CA LEU A 375 26.02 15.85 12.90
C LEU A 375 27.44 15.29 13.02
N ILE A 376 28.04 14.85 11.91
CA ILE A 376 29.44 14.39 11.86
C ILE A 376 30.41 15.51 12.26
N ARG A 377 30.20 16.73 11.76
CA ARG A 377 31.02 17.90 12.15
C ARG A 377 30.90 18.19 13.64
N LYS A 378 29.70 18.05 14.21
CA LYS A 378 29.47 18.21 15.64
C LYS A 378 30.18 17.13 16.46
N LEU A 379 30.06 15.86 16.07
CA LEU A 379 30.79 14.74 16.70
C LEU A 379 32.31 14.89 16.64
N ALA A 380 32.83 15.50 15.57
CA ALA A 380 34.26 15.75 15.38
C ALA A 380 34.81 16.83 16.32
N VAL A 381 33.98 17.77 16.76
CA VAL A 381 34.37 18.90 17.63
C VAL A 381 33.98 18.68 19.10
N ALA A 382 33.00 17.82 19.36
CA ALA A 382 32.55 17.45 20.71
C ALA A 382 33.66 16.80 21.56
N ASP A 383 33.62 17.02 22.88
CA ASP A 383 34.50 16.31 23.82
C ASP A 383 34.07 14.85 24.03
N SER A 384 34.81 14.07 24.82
CA SER A 384 34.48 12.63 24.99
C SER A 384 33.11 12.40 25.62
N THR A 385 32.72 13.23 26.58
CA THR A 385 31.44 13.11 27.29
C THR A 385 30.27 13.53 26.40
N GLU A 386 30.39 14.67 25.70
CA GLU A 386 29.39 15.17 24.76
C GLU A 386 29.25 14.23 23.55
N ARG A 387 30.34 13.61 23.09
CA ARG A 387 30.30 12.60 22.03
C ARG A 387 29.56 11.33 22.46
N ASP A 388 29.83 10.83 23.66
CA ASP A 388 29.16 9.66 24.20
C ASP A 388 27.65 9.92 24.42
N ASP A 389 27.29 11.12 24.88
CA ASP A 389 25.89 11.56 25.00
C ASP A 389 25.20 11.60 23.62
N ILE A 390 25.79 12.28 22.61
CA ILE A 390 25.23 12.34 21.25
C ILE A 390 25.11 10.94 20.63
N LEU A 391 26.11 10.07 20.82
CA LEU A 391 26.09 8.68 20.30
C LEU A 391 25.05 7.82 21.02
N SER A 392 24.84 8.02 22.32
CA SER A 392 23.77 7.34 23.07
C SER A 392 22.38 7.78 22.59
N GLU A 393 22.21 9.06 22.23
CA GLU A 393 20.97 9.58 21.63
C GLU A 393 20.72 9.06 20.21
N LEU A 394 21.78 8.70 19.49
CA LEU A 394 21.71 8.04 18.17
C LEU A 394 21.40 6.54 18.27
N ALA A 395 21.73 5.88 19.38
CA ALA A 395 21.70 4.43 19.51
C ALA A 395 20.59 3.92 20.44
N LEU A 396 19.45 3.46 19.90
CA LEU A 396 18.59 2.41 20.50
C LEU A 396 17.86 1.64 19.38
N SER A 397 17.68 0.31 19.42
CA SER A 397 17.49 -0.61 20.57
C SER A 397 18.31 -1.91 20.46
N PRO A 398 18.56 -2.66 21.57
CA PRO A 398 17.55 -3.40 22.36
C PRO A 398 17.39 -2.89 23.80
N PRO A 399 16.34 -3.35 24.54
CA PRO A 399 16.04 -2.86 25.89
C PRO A 399 16.94 -3.54 26.94
N ALA A 400 17.54 -2.78 27.85
CA ALA A 400 18.05 -3.33 29.10
C ALA A 400 18.10 -2.28 30.22
N SER A 401 17.43 -2.63 31.32
CA SER A 401 17.64 -2.21 32.72
C SER A 401 17.87 -0.72 33.02
N LEU A 402 16.85 -0.14 33.65
CA LEU A 402 16.94 1.06 34.48
C LEU A 402 18.04 0.89 35.55
N ASP A 403 19.05 1.75 35.53
CA ASP A 403 19.79 2.11 36.74
C ASP A 403 19.58 3.60 37.01
N LEU A 404 18.96 3.89 38.15
CA LEU A 404 18.58 5.23 38.59
C LEU A 404 19.72 5.82 39.42
N SER A 405 20.59 6.60 38.80
CA SER A 405 21.42 7.56 39.54
C SER A 405 21.13 8.99 39.07
N HIS A 406 20.33 9.69 39.86
CA HIS A 406 20.13 11.13 39.77
C HIS A 406 21.47 11.88 39.83
N LYS A 407 21.79 12.66 38.78
CA LYS A 407 22.69 13.81 38.91
C LYS A 407 21.89 15.08 38.60
N SER A 408 21.98 16.05 39.51
CA SER A 408 21.34 17.36 39.42
C SER A 408 21.93 18.19 38.29
N PRO A 409 21.18 19.14 37.69
CA PRO A 409 21.65 19.91 36.55
C PRO A 409 22.70 20.94 36.99
N GLY A 410 23.91 20.82 36.45
CA GLY A 410 24.90 21.88 36.44
C GLY A 410 24.62 22.86 35.30
N ASP A 411 24.74 24.14 35.62
CA ASP A 411 24.50 25.30 34.77
C ASP A 411 25.50 25.32 33.59
N HIS A 412 25.09 24.84 32.40
CA HIS A 412 25.88 24.91 31.18
C HIS A 412 25.33 25.96 30.21
N GLN A 413 26.20 26.91 29.88
CA GLN A 413 25.99 28.05 29.00
C GLN A 413 25.41 27.65 27.63
N LYS A 414 24.34 28.35 27.22
CA LYS A 414 23.74 28.28 25.88
C LYS A 414 24.80 28.49 24.80
N SER A 415 25.12 27.44 24.05
CA SER A 415 25.95 27.54 22.85
C SER A 415 25.15 28.19 21.71
N ASN A 416 25.84 29.03 20.95
CA ASN A 416 25.29 29.87 19.90
C ASN A 416 25.05 29.03 18.63
N THR A 417 23.83 28.52 18.42
CA THR A 417 23.46 27.72 17.25
C THR A 417 23.18 28.59 16.01
N ASP A 418 23.72 28.18 14.86
CA ASP A 418 23.55 28.81 13.53
C ASP A 418 22.06 28.87 13.13
N PRO A 419 21.50 30.05 12.78
CA PRO A 419 20.09 30.21 12.42
C PRO A 419 19.62 29.44 11.18
N LYS A 420 20.54 28.81 10.43
CA LYS A 420 20.22 28.01 9.23
C LYS A 420 19.73 26.58 9.52
N VAL A 421 19.78 26.13 10.77
CA VAL A 421 19.29 24.81 11.19
C VAL A 421 18.04 25.01 12.02
N VAL A 422 16.91 25.27 11.36
CA VAL A 422 15.56 25.37 11.96
C VAL A 422 15.02 24.00 12.38
N ALA A 423 15.92 23.04 12.55
CA ALA A 423 15.53 21.67 12.58
C ALA A 423 15.05 21.27 13.99
N ALA A 424 13.73 21.07 14.05
CA ALA A 424 12.98 20.25 15.00
C ALA A 424 13.26 20.50 16.50
N GLN A 425 12.86 21.65 17.02
CA GLN A 425 12.28 21.64 18.37
C GLN A 425 10.83 21.17 18.24
N VAL A 426 10.66 19.88 18.46
CA VAL A 426 9.40 19.17 18.31
C VAL A 426 8.36 19.78 19.26
N ARG A 427 7.12 19.93 18.78
CA ARG A 427 6.01 20.43 19.63
C ARG A 427 5.92 19.55 20.88
N SER A 428 6.03 20.15 22.06
CA SER A 428 5.91 19.41 23.31
C SER A 428 4.45 19.08 23.61
N GLY A 429 4.23 17.93 24.24
CA GLY A 429 2.92 17.62 24.80
C GLY A 429 2.53 18.54 25.96
N GLN A 430 1.24 18.64 26.21
CA GLN A 430 0.65 19.45 27.27
C GLN A 430 -0.34 18.63 28.10
N LEU A 431 -0.38 18.93 29.39
CA LEU A 431 -1.38 18.43 30.32
C LEU A 431 -2.56 19.42 30.38
N ARG A 432 -3.79 18.92 30.23
CA ARG A 432 -5.00 19.77 30.26
C ARG A 432 -6.12 19.12 31.07
N ARG A 433 -7.01 19.93 31.62
CA ARG A 433 -8.29 19.47 32.18
C ARG A 433 -9.42 19.96 31.27
N PRO A 434 -9.94 19.12 30.36
CA PRO A 434 -11.04 19.52 29.47
C PRO A 434 -12.30 19.92 30.24
N ARG A 435 -12.50 19.35 31.44
CA ARG A 435 -13.60 19.68 32.36
C ARG A 435 -13.05 19.82 33.77
N SER A 436 -13.57 20.78 34.53
CA SER A 436 -13.14 21.06 35.92
C SER A 436 -13.27 19.85 36.85
N SER A 437 -14.23 18.97 36.58
CA SER A 437 -14.48 17.72 37.31
C SER A 437 -13.68 16.50 36.83
N HIS A 438 -12.95 16.62 35.71
CA HIS A 438 -12.23 15.50 35.10
C HIS A 438 -10.74 15.53 35.46
N ALA A 439 -10.12 14.34 35.47
CA ALA A 439 -8.69 14.21 35.64
C ALA A 439 -7.92 14.95 34.54
N THR A 440 -6.72 15.42 34.87
CA THR A 440 -5.81 16.00 33.89
C THR A 440 -5.43 14.96 32.85
N GLN A 441 -5.64 15.28 31.58
CA GLN A 441 -5.34 14.45 30.41
C GLN A 441 -4.10 14.96 29.68
N PHE A 442 -3.37 14.02 29.08
CA PHE A 442 -2.19 14.32 28.27
C PHE A 442 -2.52 14.36 26.78
N PHE A 443 -2.01 15.39 26.10
CA PHE A 443 -2.08 15.60 24.65
C PHE A 443 -0.69 15.90 24.10
N GLY A 444 -0.16 15.03 23.22
CA GLY A 444 1.21 15.19 22.70
C GLY A 444 1.36 16.18 21.54
N GLY A 445 2.58 16.36 21.07
CA GLY A 445 2.93 17.30 20.02
C GLY A 445 2.29 17.06 18.64
N THR A 446 1.88 15.82 18.34
CA THR A 446 1.17 15.47 17.10
C THR A 446 -0.34 15.70 17.19
N SER A 447 -0.85 15.97 18.39
CA SER A 447 -2.28 15.98 18.71
C SER A 447 -3.08 16.94 17.84
N ALA A 448 -4.28 16.52 17.43
CA ALA A 448 -5.23 17.38 16.74
C ALA A 448 -5.66 18.59 17.62
N PHE A 449 -5.52 18.49 18.94
CA PHE A 449 -5.92 19.51 19.91
C PHE A 449 -4.88 20.63 20.14
N HIS A 450 -3.80 20.65 19.34
CA HIS A 450 -2.66 21.58 19.51
C HIS A 450 -2.85 22.94 18.80
N ILE A 451 -3.86 23.09 17.93
CA ILE A 451 -4.15 24.36 17.20
C ILE A 451 -4.64 25.49 18.12
N HIS A 452 -5.04 25.16 19.35
CA HIS A 452 -5.79 26.06 20.21
C HIS A 452 -5.01 26.89 21.22
N LEU A 453 -3.72 26.65 21.50
CA LEU A 453 -3.10 27.33 22.67
C LEU A 453 -1.63 27.66 22.50
N SER A 454 -1.36 28.73 21.75
CA SER A 454 -0.09 29.43 21.83
C SER A 454 -0.26 30.87 22.29
N GLN A 455 -0.77 31.03 23.51
CA GLN A 455 -0.37 32.10 24.41
C GLN A 455 -0.26 31.46 25.80
N ASP A 456 0.96 31.46 26.35
CA ASP A 456 1.20 31.14 27.75
C ASP A 456 0.45 32.18 28.59
N VAL A 457 -0.73 31.82 29.10
CA VAL A 457 -1.24 32.52 30.28
C VAL A 457 -0.41 32.00 31.44
N SER A 458 0.67 32.71 31.72
CA SER A 458 1.37 32.63 32.98
C SER A 458 0.33 32.79 34.09
N LEU A 459 -0.02 31.69 34.75
CA LEU A 459 -0.80 31.72 35.98
C LEU A 459 0.06 32.43 37.02
N SER A 460 -0.11 33.75 37.11
CA SER A 460 0.37 34.55 38.21
C SER A 460 -0.23 33.98 39.48
N SER A 461 0.62 33.37 40.29
CA SER A 461 0.36 33.04 41.68
C SER A 461 0.14 34.32 42.48
N ASN A 462 -1.12 34.71 42.61
CA ASN A 462 -1.75 35.59 43.62
C ASN A 462 -3.26 35.41 43.36
N ASP A 463 -4.15 35.13 44.31
CA ASP A 463 -4.22 35.59 45.68
C ASP A 463 -5.12 34.62 46.48
N GLY A 464 -4.96 34.60 47.80
CA GLY A 464 -5.80 33.82 48.69
C GLY A 464 -7.21 34.39 48.80
N THR A 465 -8.20 33.52 48.91
CA THR A 465 -9.29 33.66 49.89
C THR A 465 -10.12 32.39 49.92
N SER A 466 -10.18 31.81 51.11
CA SER A 466 -11.01 30.69 51.50
C SER A 466 -12.49 31.07 51.49
N HIS A 467 -13.32 30.37 50.71
CA HIS A 467 -14.74 30.19 51.05
C HIS A 467 -15.15 28.74 50.83
N SER A 468 -15.52 28.13 51.95
CA SER A 468 -16.06 26.78 52.09
C SER A 468 -17.56 26.81 51.80
N GLU A 469 -18.02 26.10 50.77
CA GLU A 469 -19.40 25.65 50.69
C GLU A 469 -19.46 24.16 50.33
N ALA A 470 -20.08 23.40 51.23
CA ALA A 470 -20.25 21.97 51.18
C ALA A 470 -21.56 21.64 50.45
N HIS A 471 -21.50 20.84 49.38
CA HIS A 471 -22.68 20.17 48.83
C HIS A 471 -22.35 18.76 48.33
N SER A 472 -22.76 17.80 49.16
CA SER A 472 -23.48 16.55 48.84
C SER A 472 -23.05 15.70 47.63
N ALA A 473 -22.38 14.58 47.91
CA ALA A 473 -22.18 13.46 46.98
C ALA A 473 -23.44 12.56 46.89
N PRO A 474 -23.79 12.01 45.70
CA PRO A 474 -24.67 10.85 45.59
C PRO A 474 -23.89 9.51 45.60
N PRO A 475 -24.55 8.39 45.93
CA PRO A 475 -23.91 7.25 46.60
C PRO A 475 -23.29 6.19 45.66
N MET A 476 -22.31 5.49 46.22
CA MET A 476 -21.61 4.32 45.70
C MET A 476 -22.41 3.01 45.90
N LEU A 477 -22.27 2.13 44.90
CA LEU A 477 -22.24 0.66 44.93
C LEU A 477 -23.42 -0.13 45.56
N GLY A 478 -24.08 -0.93 44.72
CA GLY A 478 -24.98 -2.03 45.11
C GLY A 478 -24.42 -3.38 44.66
N SER A 479 -24.56 -4.38 45.53
CA SER A 479 -23.89 -5.69 45.59
C SER A 479 -24.13 -6.69 44.45
N MET A 480 -23.09 -7.47 44.14
CA MET A 480 -23.15 -8.79 43.49
C MET A 480 -23.71 -9.87 44.42
N PRO A 481 -24.54 -10.82 43.94
CA PRO A 481 -24.71 -12.12 44.58
C PRO A 481 -23.88 -13.21 43.87
N ASN A 482 -23.10 -13.94 44.67
CA ASN A 482 -22.49 -15.22 44.32
C ASN A 482 -23.56 -16.29 44.05
N THR A 483 -23.45 -17.02 42.94
CA THR A 483 -23.84 -18.45 42.91
C THR A 483 -23.00 -19.22 41.91
N MET A 484 -22.42 -20.34 42.34
CA MET A 484 -21.67 -21.28 41.53
C MET A 484 -22.58 -22.34 40.86
N THR A 485 -22.06 -22.85 39.73
CA THR A 485 -22.38 -24.11 38.99
C THR A 485 -23.76 -24.26 38.33
N ASP A 486 -23.81 -24.29 36.99
CA ASP A 486 -23.91 -25.54 36.20
C ASP A 486 -23.61 -25.30 34.69
N ASN A 487 -23.08 -26.32 34.02
CA ASN A 487 -22.70 -26.32 32.60
C ASN A 487 -23.91 -26.57 31.69
N SER A 488 -24.27 -25.62 30.82
CA SER A 488 -24.93 -25.92 29.53
C SER A 488 -24.83 -24.75 28.54
N VAL A 489 -24.48 -25.09 27.30
CA VAL A 489 -24.34 -24.21 26.13
C VAL A 489 -25.70 -23.61 25.69
N THR A 490 -25.64 -22.41 25.12
CA THR A 490 -26.66 -21.62 24.36
C THR A 490 -27.52 -20.57 25.09
N SER A 491 -27.51 -19.37 24.48
CA SER A 491 -28.29 -18.14 24.72
C SER A 491 -27.83 -17.19 25.84
N SER A 492 -27.20 -16.08 25.44
CA SER A 492 -26.90 -14.93 26.30
C SER A 492 -28.20 -14.32 26.86
N PRO A 493 -28.20 -13.80 28.11
CA PRO A 493 -29.39 -13.21 28.70
C PRO A 493 -29.71 -11.89 27.98
N ARG A 494 -30.70 -11.91 27.08
CA ARG A 494 -31.26 -10.69 26.50
C ARG A 494 -31.94 -9.90 27.61
N ASP A 495 -31.56 -8.62 27.78
CA ASP A 495 -32.36 -7.69 28.56
C ASP A 495 -33.77 -7.63 27.91
N PRO A 496 -34.86 -7.98 28.62
CA PRO A 496 -36.21 -7.95 28.08
C PRO A 496 -36.66 -6.56 27.60
N SER A 497 -35.89 -5.51 27.91
CA SER A 497 -36.16 -4.12 27.53
C SER A 497 -35.47 -3.63 26.26
N TYR A 498 -34.57 -4.42 25.65
CA TYR A 498 -33.87 -3.99 24.43
C TYR A 498 -34.76 -4.10 23.19
N VAL A 499 -34.84 -3.01 22.42
CA VAL A 499 -35.88 -2.81 21.39
C VAL A 499 -35.52 -3.47 20.04
N TYR A 500 -34.24 -3.60 19.69
CA TYR A 500 -33.81 -4.01 18.36
C TYR A 500 -33.26 -5.45 18.34
N ALA A 501 -33.89 -6.34 17.58
CA ALA A 501 -33.31 -7.67 17.35
C ALA A 501 -32.11 -7.58 16.38
N PRO A 502 -31.19 -8.57 16.38
CA PRO A 502 -30.09 -8.61 15.41
C PRO A 502 -30.55 -8.51 13.95
N HIS A 503 -31.64 -9.21 13.60
CA HIS A 503 -32.24 -9.22 12.26
C HIS A 503 -33.37 -8.19 12.08
N ASP A 504 -33.48 -7.21 12.98
CA ASP A 504 -34.42 -6.09 12.82
C ASP A 504 -34.05 -5.23 11.60
N GLU A 505 -35.04 -4.62 10.96
CA GLU A 505 -34.85 -3.74 9.80
C GLU A 505 -33.91 -2.57 10.13
N THR A 506 -33.99 -2.03 11.35
CA THR A 506 -33.12 -0.95 11.82
C THR A 506 -31.68 -1.42 11.94
N SER A 507 -31.46 -2.62 12.52
CA SER A 507 -30.15 -3.24 12.66
C SER A 507 -29.52 -3.49 11.29
N GLN A 508 -30.27 -4.08 10.35
CA GLN A 508 -29.81 -4.35 9.00
C GLN A 508 -29.46 -3.06 8.24
N THR A 509 -30.29 -2.04 8.35
CA THR A 509 -30.07 -0.73 7.72
C THR A 509 -28.78 -0.07 8.23
N CYS A 510 -28.57 -0.07 9.55
CA CYS A 510 -27.36 0.48 10.16
C CYS A 510 -26.11 -0.35 9.79
N MET A 511 -26.22 -1.67 9.80
CA MET A 511 -25.13 -2.57 9.38
C MET A 511 -24.73 -2.33 7.91
N ALA A 512 -25.70 -2.22 7.00
CA ALA A 512 -25.46 -1.91 5.60
C ALA A 512 -24.75 -0.55 5.44
N ALA A 513 -25.17 0.47 6.19
CA ALA A 513 -24.54 1.79 6.19
C ALA A 513 -23.07 1.73 6.64
N TYR A 514 -22.74 0.95 7.67
CA TYR A 514 -21.34 0.73 8.09
C TYR A 514 -20.50 0.13 6.95
N PHE A 515 -20.98 -0.96 6.33
CA PHE A 515 -20.24 -1.63 5.27
C PHE A 515 -20.09 -0.79 4.00
N LYS A 516 -21.04 0.10 3.73
CA LYS A 516 -21.01 1.01 2.58
C LYS A 516 -20.05 2.18 2.78
N TYR A 517 -20.04 2.78 3.96
CA TYR A 517 -19.33 4.05 4.18
C TYR A 517 -18.03 3.90 4.98
N GLN A 518 -18.03 3.09 6.04
CA GLN A 518 -16.93 3.07 7.03
C GLN A 518 -15.97 1.88 6.90
N TYR A 519 -16.46 0.73 6.39
CA TYR A 519 -15.67 -0.51 6.29
C TYR A 519 -14.35 -0.33 5.54
N GLN A 520 -14.36 0.42 4.44
CA GLN A 520 -13.19 0.61 3.57
C GLN A 520 -11.98 1.28 4.25
N PHE A 521 -12.17 1.95 5.39
CA PHE A 521 -11.10 2.65 6.10
C PHE A 521 -10.51 1.86 7.27
N HIS A 522 -11.26 0.88 7.77
CA HIS A 522 -10.92 0.13 8.98
C HIS A 522 -10.63 -1.36 8.67
N MET A 523 -11.39 -1.98 7.76
CA MET A 523 -11.32 -3.41 7.39
C MET A 523 -11.14 -4.37 8.56
N LEU A 524 -11.64 -3.99 9.73
CA LEU A 524 -11.44 -4.69 11.01
C LEU A 524 -12.17 -6.03 11.07
N VAL A 525 -13.20 -6.18 10.24
CA VAL A 525 -13.97 -7.41 10.06
C VAL A 525 -13.74 -7.90 8.64
N TYR A 526 -13.80 -9.21 8.41
CA TYR A 526 -13.89 -9.73 7.05
C TYR A 526 -15.38 -9.80 6.67
N ARG A 527 -15.88 -8.80 5.93
CA ARG A 527 -17.31 -8.58 5.66
C ARG A 527 -18.03 -9.86 5.25
N GLU A 528 -17.48 -10.60 4.31
CA GLU A 528 -18.10 -11.79 3.73
C GLU A 528 -18.29 -12.92 4.76
N TYR A 529 -17.30 -13.13 5.64
CA TYR A 529 -17.38 -14.15 6.69
C TYR A 529 -18.27 -13.72 7.85
N PHE A 530 -18.30 -12.43 8.15
CA PHE A 530 -19.26 -11.86 9.09
C PHE A 530 -20.69 -12.05 8.60
N LEU A 531 -20.99 -11.71 7.34
CA LEU A 531 -22.34 -11.83 6.78
C LEU A 531 -22.83 -13.29 6.76
N ARG A 532 -21.94 -14.24 6.47
CA ARG A 532 -22.26 -15.67 6.55
C ARG A 532 -22.69 -16.09 7.96
N ASP A 533 -21.89 -15.76 8.96
CA ASP A 533 -22.19 -16.16 10.34
C ASP A 533 -23.39 -15.38 10.91
N TYR A 534 -23.59 -14.13 10.46
CA TYR A 534 -24.77 -13.33 10.76
C TYR A 534 -26.05 -13.94 10.19
N ASP A 535 -26.05 -14.37 8.93
CA ASP A 535 -27.20 -15.00 8.26
C ASP A 535 -27.67 -16.27 8.98
N VAL A 536 -26.72 -17.06 9.49
CA VAL A 536 -27.00 -18.24 10.31
C VAL A 536 -27.39 -17.87 11.76
N GLY A 537 -27.04 -16.67 12.21
CA GLY A 537 -27.24 -16.19 13.58
C GLY A 537 -26.23 -16.74 14.59
N SER A 538 -25.18 -17.40 14.14
CA SER A 538 -24.09 -17.92 14.99
C SER A 538 -22.84 -18.21 14.17
N GLY A 539 -21.67 -18.11 14.79
CA GLY A 539 -20.40 -18.48 14.17
C GLY A 539 -19.21 -17.76 14.79
N ARG A 540 -18.00 -18.09 14.32
CA ARG A 540 -16.74 -17.57 14.89
C ARG A 540 -16.52 -16.08 14.60
N TYR A 541 -17.10 -15.58 13.51
CA TYR A 541 -16.89 -14.22 13.00
C TYR A 541 -18.07 -13.29 13.25
N TYR A 542 -19.06 -13.74 14.03
CA TYR A 542 -20.26 -12.98 14.37
C TYR A 542 -20.58 -13.09 15.86
N SER A 543 -20.95 -11.98 16.45
CA SER A 543 -21.63 -11.93 17.75
C SER A 543 -22.57 -10.73 17.78
N ASP A 544 -23.61 -10.78 18.62
CA ASP A 544 -24.54 -9.67 18.80
C ASP A 544 -23.81 -8.41 19.29
N ALA A 545 -22.77 -8.57 20.13
CA ALA A 545 -21.90 -7.48 20.57
C ALA A 545 -21.20 -6.78 19.39
N LEU A 546 -20.61 -7.57 18.47
CA LEU A 546 -19.97 -7.04 17.27
C LEU A 546 -20.95 -6.39 16.31
N LEU A 547 -22.12 -7.00 16.08
CA LEU A 547 -23.17 -6.43 15.25
C LEU A 547 -23.63 -5.07 15.79
N PHE A 548 -23.94 -4.97 17.07
CA PHE A 548 -24.39 -3.71 17.65
C PHE A 548 -23.27 -2.65 17.66
N ALA A 549 -22.00 -3.04 17.81
CA ALA A 549 -20.88 -2.11 17.60
C ALA A 549 -20.81 -1.60 16.15
N ILE A 550 -20.98 -2.47 15.15
CA ILE A 550 -21.09 -2.13 13.73
C ILE A 550 -22.27 -1.18 13.48
N CYS A 551 -23.46 -1.52 13.98
CA CYS A 551 -24.67 -0.71 13.85
C CYS A 551 -24.50 0.66 14.50
N SER A 552 -23.80 0.76 15.63
CA SER A 552 -23.57 2.05 16.31
C SER A 552 -22.82 3.05 15.44
N LEU A 553 -21.80 2.60 14.70
CA LEU A 553 -21.05 3.43 13.74
C LEU A 553 -21.83 3.66 12.45
N GLY A 554 -22.55 2.64 11.96
CA GLY A 554 -23.39 2.75 10.78
C GLY A 554 -24.52 3.76 10.94
N ALA A 555 -25.16 3.77 12.12
CA ALA A 555 -26.20 4.73 12.49
C ALA A 555 -25.71 6.19 12.45
N MET A 556 -24.43 6.46 12.74
CA MET A 556 -23.86 7.81 12.67
C MET A 556 -23.76 8.34 11.22
N GLN A 557 -23.81 7.45 10.22
CA GLN A 557 -23.78 7.82 8.80
C GLN A 557 -25.17 8.23 8.27
N LEU A 558 -26.23 8.00 9.03
CA LEU A 558 -27.61 8.25 8.65
C LEU A 558 -28.19 9.38 9.51
N ASP A 559 -28.83 10.37 8.91
CA ASP A 559 -29.37 11.52 9.64
C ASP A 559 -30.42 11.13 10.70
N ASP A 560 -31.34 10.23 10.34
CA ASP A 560 -32.49 9.87 11.18
C ASP A 560 -32.15 8.86 12.29
N PHE A 561 -30.95 8.26 12.27
CA PHE A 561 -30.59 7.14 13.16
C PHE A 561 -29.60 7.53 14.27
N ARG A 562 -29.30 8.82 14.41
CA ARG A 562 -28.31 9.30 15.38
C ARG A 562 -28.62 8.89 16.83
N SER A 563 -29.87 9.04 17.27
CA SER A 563 -30.31 8.62 18.61
C SER A 563 -30.21 7.10 18.80
N VAL A 564 -30.34 6.33 17.72
CA VAL A 564 -30.21 4.88 17.71
C VAL A 564 -28.76 4.43 17.88
N SER A 565 -27.78 5.25 17.45
CA SER A 565 -26.35 4.97 17.66
C SER A 565 -26.00 4.74 19.13
N ASP A 566 -26.53 5.57 20.04
CA ASP A 566 -26.31 5.41 21.49
C ASP A 566 -26.93 4.13 22.03
N ILE A 567 -28.12 3.77 21.55
CA ILE A 567 -28.84 2.55 21.95
C ILE A 567 -28.01 1.31 21.56
N PHE A 568 -27.51 1.26 20.31
CA PHE A 568 -26.63 0.18 19.85
C PHE A 568 -25.30 0.14 20.61
N ALA A 569 -24.65 1.29 20.82
CA ALA A 569 -23.37 1.36 21.53
C ALA A 569 -23.48 0.86 22.98
N ASN A 570 -24.54 1.27 23.69
CA ASN A 570 -24.80 0.82 25.06
C ASN A 570 -25.07 -0.68 25.13
N GLN A 571 -25.84 -1.22 24.18
CA GLN A 571 -26.11 -2.66 24.11
C GLN A 571 -24.84 -3.46 23.83
N ALA A 572 -24.05 -3.05 22.84
CA ALA A 572 -22.78 -3.68 22.53
C ALA A 572 -21.85 -3.69 23.75
N GLN A 573 -21.77 -2.55 24.47
CA GLN A 573 -20.95 -2.43 25.68
C GLN A 573 -21.39 -3.40 26.78
N GLN A 574 -22.69 -3.54 27.04
CA GLN A 574 -23.21 -4.47 28.05
C GLN A 574 -22.85 -5.93 27.70
N LEU A 575 -23.03 -6.32 26.44
CA LEU A 575 -22.70 -7.66 25.97
C LEU A 575 -21.19 -7.96 26.04
N ILE A 576 -20.34 -6.98 25.74
CA ILE A 576 -18.88 -7.12 25.87
C ILE A 576 -18.50 -7.32 27.33
N TYR A 577 -19.06 -6.53 28.26
CA TYR A 577 -18.76 -6.66 29.69
C TYR A 577 -19.12 -8.03 30.25
N ALA A 578 -20.18 -8.66 29.74
CA ALA A 578 -20.55 -10.02 30.11
C ALA A 578 -19.57 -11.10 29.61
N THR A 579 -18.67 -10.78 28.66
CA THR A 579 -17.74 -11.73 28.03
C THR A 579 -16.27 -11.43 28.35
N LEU A 580 -15.98 -10.49 29.26
CA LEU A 580 -14.60 -10.09 29.59
C LEU A 580 -13.74 -11.20 30.22
N ASP A 581 -14.36 -12.17 30.90
CA ASP A 581 -13.63 -13.31 31.48
C ASP A 581 -13.16 -14.32 30.40
N SER A 582 -13.74 -14.26 29.20
CA SER A 582 -13.43 -15.14 28.08
C SER A 582 -13.60 -14.38 26.75
N PRO A 583 -12.72 -13.41 26.44
CA PRO A 583 -12.87 -12.56 25.27
C PRO A 583 -12.63 -13.34 23.97
N GLU A 584 -13.45 -13.09 22.96
CA GLU A 584 -13.32 -13.69 21.63
C GLU A 584 -12.81 -12.67 20.60
N LEU A 585 -12.49 -13.14 19.39
CA LEU A 585 -12.10 -12.27 18.27
C LEU A 585 -13.15 -11.17 18.04
N THR A 586 -14.43 -11.50 18.16
CA THR A 586 -15.53 -10.56 18.00
C THR A 586 -15.59 -9.51 19.11
N SER A 587 -15.19 -9.86 20.35
CA SER A 587 -15.05 -8.92 21.47
C SER A 587 -13.96 -7.87 21.19
N LEU A 588 -12.81 -8.30 20.68
CA LEU A 588 -11.73 -7.40 20.25
C LEU A 588 -12.18 -6.45 19.14
N GLN A 589 -12.85 -6.98 18.11
CA GLN A 589 -13.35 -6.17 16.99
C GLN A 589 -14.42 -5.16 17.47
N ALA A 590 -15.35 -5.59 18.31
CA ALA A 590 -16.38 -4.73 18.86
C ALA A 590 -15.79 -3.59 19.72
N LEU A 591 -14.80 -3.90 20.58
CA LEU A 591 -14.09 -2.91 21.39
C LEU A 591 -13.38 -1.84 20.56
N ALA A 592 -12.72 -2.23 19.47
CA ALA A 592 -12.06 -1.26 18.59
C ALA A 592 -13.07 -0.35 17.85
N LEU A 593 -14.19 -0.90 17.36
CA LEU A 593 -15.26 -0.10 16.76
C LEU A 593 -15.92 0.86 17.75
N LEU A 594 -16.23 0.39 18.97
CA LEU A 594 -16.73 1.24 20.04
C LEU A 594 -15.70 2.31 20.44
N GLY A 595 -14.40 2.01 20.38
CA GLY A 595 -13.33 2.97 20.59
C GLY A 595 -13.44 4.18 19.65
N TYR A 596 -13.54 3.93 18.35
CA TYR A 596 -13.74 4.99 17.35
C TYR A 596 -15.05 5.76 17.59
N ARG A 597 -16.14 5.04 17.87
CA ARG A 597 -17.46 5.63 18.09
C ARG A 597 -17.47 6.57 19.28
N GLU A 598 -16.99 6.11 20.44
CA GLU A 598 -16.98 6.90 21.67
C GLU A 598 -16.07 8.13 21.54
N ILE A 599 -14.93 8.03 20.86
CA ILE A 599 -14.11 9.22 20.57
C ILE A 599 -14.87 10.19 19.66
N GLY A 600 -15.50 9.68 18.61
CA GLY A 600 -16.25 10.46 17.63
C GLY A 600 -17.41 11.28 18.20
N VAL A 601 -18.06 10.79 19.26
CA VAL A 601 -19.13 11.50 19.98
C VAL A 601 -18.63 12.37 21.14
N GLY A 602 -17.31 12.46 21.35
CA GLY A 602 -16.70 13.28 22.40
C GLY A 602 -16.36 12.57 23.71
N HIS A 603 -16.67 11.28 23.87
CA HIS A 603 -16.24 10.47 25.02
C HIS A 603 -14.80 9.94 24.87
N THR A 604 -13.86 10.86 24.64
CA THR A 604 -12.46 10.58 24.27
C THR A 604 -11.75 9.60 25.20
N SER A 605 -11.93 9.74 26.52
CA SER A 605 -11.29 8.85 27.51
C SER A 605 -11.86 7.43 27.46
N LYS A 606 -13.19 7.30 27.36
CA LYS A 606 -13.87 6.00 27.27
C LYS A 606 -13.46 5.27 25.99
N GLY A 607 -13.48 5.96 24.86
CA GLY A 607 -13.06 5.36 23.60
C GLY A 607 -11.57 5.02 23.54
N TRP A 608 -10.69 5.82 24.14
CA TRP A 608 -9.27 5.46 24.31
C TRP A 608 -9.08 4.18 25.13
N LEU A 609 -9.87 3.99 26.20
CA LEU A 609 -9.82 2.77 27.01
C LEU A 609 -10.34 1.55 26.24
N PHE A 610 -11.41 1.69 25.47
CA PHE A 610 -11.94 0.62 24.61
C PHE A 610 -10.93 0.18 23.55
N ALA A 611 -10.33 1.14 22.83
CA ALA A 611 -9.26 0.86 21.89
C ALA A 611 -8.07 0.16 22.57
N GLY A 612 -7.63 0.67 23.74
CA GLY A 612 -6.55 0.06 24.51
C GLY A 612 -6.84 -1.38 24.99
N MET A 613 -8.09 -1.72 25.30
CA MET A 613 -8.48 -3.11 25.58
C MET A 613 -8.35 -3.97 24.34
N ALA A 614 -8.85 -3.52 23.18
CA ALA A 614 -8.69 -4.25 21.92
C ALA A 614 -7.20 -4.50 21.57
N PHE A 615 -6.33 -3.52 21.82
CA PHE A 615 -4.89 -3.65 21.55
C PHE A 615 -4.23 -4.70 22.44
N ARG A 616 -4.58 -4.73 23.73
CA ARG A 616 -4.09 -5.76 24.66
C ARG A 616 -4.64 -7.15 24.31
N LEU A 617 -5.90 -7.25 23.92
CA LEU A 617 -6.48 -8.50 23.44
C LEU A 617 -5.77 -9.02 22.19
N ALA A 618 -5.34 -8.14 21.27
CA ALA A 618 -4.56 -8.56 20.11
C ALA A 618 -3.23 -9.23 20.50
N HIS A 619 -2.58 -8.75 21.56
CA HIS A 619 -1.40 -9.42 22.13
C HIS A 619 -1.75 -10.72 22.85
N GLU A 620 -2.79 -10.72 23.70
CA GLU A 620 -3.24 -11.90 24.44
C GLU A 620 -3.62 -13.06 23.51
N MET A 621 -4.29 -12.75 22.40
CA MET A 621 -4.69 -13.71 21.37
C MET A 621 -3.54 -14.10 20.41
N GLY A 622 -2.33 -13.56 20.60
CA GLY A 622 -1.17 -13.86 19.75
C GLY A 622 -1.25 -13.31 18.33
N LEU A 623 -2.15 -12.36 18.03
CA LEU A 623 -2.36 -11.86 16.66
C LEU A 623 -1.18 -11.08 16.08
N HIS A 624 -0.26 -10.64 16.94
CA HIS A 624 1.01 -10.02 16.56
C HIS A 624 2.02 -11.04 16.01
N LEU A 625 1.76 -12.34 16.19
CA LEU A 625 2.53 -13.44 15.65
C LEU A 625 1.80 -14.03 14.44
N ASP A 626 2.48 -14.21 13.32
CA ASP A 626 1.89 -14.75 12.11
C ASP A 626 1.35 -16.17 12.37
N PRO A 627 0.07 -16.46 12.05
CA PRO A 627 -0.50 -17.76 12.35
C PRO A 627 0.20 -18.95 11.69
N ASN A 628 0.98 -18.72 10.62
CA ASN A 628 1.80 -19.77 10.02
C ASN A 628 2.97 -20.23 10.92
N ASN A 629 3.32 -19.43 11.93
CA ASN A 629 4.42 -19.70 12.86
C ASN A 629 3.93 -20.29 14.19
N TRP A 630 2.62 -20.55 14.34
CA TRP A 630 2.06 -21.16 15.55
C TRP A 630 2.43 -22.65 15.63
N ASP A 631 2.59 -23.17 16.85
CA ASP A 631 3.09 -24.54 17.08
C ASP A 631 2.19 -25.60 16.43
N ALA A 632 2.81 -26.57 15.75
CA ALA A 632 2.15 -27.68 15.05
C ALA A 632 1.43 -28.66 16.00
N SER A 633 1.67 -28.54 17.32
CA SER A 633 0.96 -29.32 18.34
C SER A 633 -0.48 -28.85 18.60
N ILE A 634 -0.82 -27.64 18.14
CA ILE A 634 -2.17 -27.08 18.13
C ILE A 634 -2.69 -27.25 16.70
N GLU A 635 -3.92 -27.74 16.50
CA GLU A 635 -4.56 -27.68 15.18
C GLU A 635 -4.58 -26.22 14.73
N GLY A 636 -3.66 -25.85 13.84
CA GLY A 636 -3.47 -24.48 13.39
C GLY A 636 -4.73 -23.95 12.69
N PRO A 637 -4.93 -22.62 12.66
CA PRO A 637 -6.06 -22.02 11.94
C PRO A 637 -6.01 -22.42 10.47
N SER A 638 -7.19 -22.64 9.86
CA SER A 638 -7.25 -22.90 8.42
C SER A 638 -6.62 -21.75 7.63
N ASN A 639 -6.21 -21.97 6.38
CA ASN A 639 -5.66 -20.90 5.52
C ASN A 639 -6.57 -19.67 5.45
N ARG A 640 -7.90 -19.88 5.54
CA ARG A 640 -8.91 -18.81 5.57
C ARG A 640 -8.89 -18.06 6.90
N ASP A 641 -8.86 -18.79 8.01
CA ASP A 641 -8.82 -18.21 9.35
C ASP A 641 -7.52 -17.41 9.57
N THR A 642 -6.39 -17.96 9.13
CA THR A 642 -5.08 -17.28 9.13
C THR A 642 -5.18 -15.90 8.52
N GLU A 643 -5.82 -15.80 7.35
CA GLU A 643 -5.90 -14.55 6.62
C GLU A 643 -6.84 -13.53 7.28
N ILE A 644 -7.94 -14.00 7.89
CA ILE A 644 -8.82 -13.15 8.69
C ILE A 644 -8.07 -12.58 9.89
N LEU A 645 -7.29 -13.40 10.59
CA LEU A 645 -6.50 -12.97 11.74
C LEU A 645 -5.42 -11.95 11.35
N ARG A 646 -4.72 -12.15 10.23
CA ARG A 646 -3.77 -11.15 9.69
C ARG A 646 -4.45 -9.81 9.43
N ARG A 647 -5.63 -9.83 8.80
CA ARG A 647 -6.39 -8.60 8.51
C ARG A 647 -6.81 -7.88 9.79
N VAL A 648 -7.31 -8.61 10.79
CA VAL A 648 -7.70 -8.04 12.09
C VAL A 648 -6.48 -7.41 12.77
N TYR A 649 -5.33 -8.08 12.78
CA TYR A 649 -4.10 -7.52 13.34
C TYR A 649 -3.72 -6.21 12.66
N TRP A 650 -3.66 -6.17 11.32
CA TRP A 650 -3.30 -4.94 10.60
C TRP A 650 -4.32 -3.81 10.81
N ALA A 651 -5.61 -4.13 10.94
CA ALA A 651 -6.64 -3.14 11.22
C ALA A 651 -6.46 -2.52 12.60
N ILE A 652 -6.16 -3.35 13.61
CA ILE A 652 -5.87 -2.90 14.96
C ILE A 652 -4.55 -2.11 15.01
N PHE A 653 -3.52 -2.58 14.31
CA PHE A 653 -2.24 -1.88 14.19
C PHE A 653 -2.43 -0.47 13.61
N ILE A 654 -3.22 -0.35 12.54
CA ILE A 654 -3.57 0.94 11.95
C ILE A 654 -4.33 1.82 12.96
N ALA A 655 -5.33 1.25 13.64
CA ALA A 655 -6.15 1.99 14.61
C ALA A 655 -5.31 2.55 15.77
N ASP A 656 -4.39 1.74 16.29
CA ASP A 656 -3.42 2.15 17.32
C ASP A 656 -2.64 3.39 16.88
N LYS A 657 -2.13 3.42 15.65
CA LYS A 657 -1.28 4.53 15.18
C LYS A 657 -2.10 5.76 14.85
N GLN A 658 -3.29 5.60 14.28
CA GLN A 658 -4.20 6.72 14.02
C GLN A 658 -4.62 7.41 15.31
N LEU A 659 -5.07 6.65 16.31
CA LEU A 659 -5.50 7.21 17.59
C LEU A 659 -4.31 7.78 18.38
N SER A 660 -3.16 7.13 18.32
CA SER A 660 -1.91 7.64 18.91
C SER A 660 -1.48 8.95 18.28
N LEU A 661 -1.54 9.07 16.95
CA LEU A 661 -1.26 10.30 16.22
C LEU A 661 -2.28 11.39 16.59
N TYR A 662 -3.57 11.04 16.66
CA TYR A 662 -4.69 11.93 16.96
C TYR A 662 -4.58 12.59 18.34
N PHE A 663 -4.23 11.81 19.37
CA PHE A 663 -4.04 12.33 20.74
C PHE A 663 -2.60 12.76 21.06
N GLY A 664 -1.63 12.39 20.21
CA GLY A 664 -0.20 12.49 20.52
C GLY A 664 0.23 11.62 21.69
N ARG A 665 -0.33 10.41 21.79
CA ARG A 665 0.00 9.43 22.83
C ARG A 665 0.86 8.30 22.24
N PRO A 666 1.70 7.63 23.04
CA PRO A 666 2.50 6.52 22.55
C PRO A 666 1.63 5.34 22.03
N PRO A 667 2.00 4.70 20.91
CA PRO A 667 1.34 3.50 20.42
C PRO A 667 1.54 2.29 21.34
N ALA A 668 0.57 1.38 21.34
CA ALA A 668 0.60 0.16 22.14
C ALA A 668 1.25 -1.03 21.42
N LEU A 669 1.11 -1.15 20.10
CA LEU A 669 1.62 -2.28 19.32
C LEU A 669 2.94 -1.90 18.63
N HIS A 670 4.07 -2.48 18.99
CA HIS A 670 5.33 -2.11 18.36
C HIS A 670 5.58 -2.90 17.07
N PRO A 671 5.98 -2.27 15.94
CA PRO A 671 6.25 -3.00 14.69
C PRO A 671 7.34 -4.08 14.84
N SER A 672 8.30 -3.89 15.75
CA SER A 672 9.39 -4.84 16.02
C SER A 672 8.95 -6.07 16.81
N GLU A 673 7.77 -6.05 17.42
CA GLU A 673 7.22 -7.17 18.19
C GLU A 673 6.36 -8.09 17.33
N SER A 674 6.26 -7.82 16.02
CA SER A 674 5.38 -8.56 15.11
C SER A 674 6.08 -9.09 13.87
N ASP A 675 5.69 -10.28 13.45
CA ASP A 675 6.16 -10.95 12.23
C ASP A 675 5.01 -11.23 11.22
N VAL A 676 3.83 -10.62 11.44
CA VAL A 676 2.63 -10.81 10.63
C VAL A 676 2.88 -10.40 9.18
N ARG A 677 2.54 -11.27 8.24
CA ARG A 677 2.67 -11.01 6.79
C ARG A 677 1.56 -10.10 6.28
N ASN A 678 1.76 -9.52 5.10
CA ASN A 678 0.74 -8.71 4.45
C ASN A 678 -0.53 -9.54 4.18
N THR A 679 -1.69 -8.91 4.39
CA THR A 679 -3.00 -9.50 4.08
C THR A 679 -3.22 -9.62 2.58
N ILE A 680 -3.97 -10.64 2.16
CA ILE A 680 -4.44 -10.85 0.80
C ILE A 680 -5.97 -10.76 0.74
N ARG A 681 -6.52 -10.65 -0.48
CA ARG A 681 -7.95 -10.81 -0.71
C ARG A 681 -8.30 -12.30 -0.74
N LEU A 682 -9.21 -12.75 0.13
CA LEU A 682 -9.85 -14.06 -0.02
C LEU A 682 -10.94 -13.96 -1.09
N GLN A 683 -10.98 -14.95 -1.97
CA GLN A 683 -12.08 -15.11 -2.93
C GLN A 683 -13.38 -15.41 -2.20
N TYR A 684 -14.47 -14.87 -2.74
CA TYR A 684 -15.79 -15.08 -2.21
C TYR A 684 -16.31 -16.46 -2.63
N PRO A 685 -16.76 -17.32 -1.71
CA PRO A 685 -17.39 -18.58 -2.09
C PRO A 685 -18.67 -18.31 -2.91
N PRO A 686 -18.88 -19.03 -4.04
CA PRO A 686 -20.06 -18.83 -4.90
C PRO A 686 -21.39 -19.01 -4.17
N ASP A 687 -21.42 -19.90 -3.17
CA ASP A 687 -22.63 -20.18 -2.38
C ASP A 687 -23.08 -19.00 -1.51
N TRP A 688 -22.22 -17.98 -1.33
CA TRP A 688 -22.53 -16.81 -0.50
C TRP A 688 -22.91 -15.59 -1.35
N GLU A 689 -22.84 -15.65 -2.68
CA GLU A 689 -23.02 -14.51 -3.60
C GLU A 689 -24.24 -13.64 -3.31
N GLY A 690 -25.34 -14.24 -2.86
CA GLY A 690 -26.58 -13.53 -2.51
C GLY A 690 -26.55 -12.73 -1.20
N LEU A 691 -25.56 -12.91 -0.31
CA LEU A 691 -25.54 -12.21 0.98
C LEU A 691 -25.28 -10.70 0.82
N LEU A 692 -24.49 -10.31 -0.18
CA LEU A 692 -24.23 -8.89 -0.49
C LEU A 692 -25.50 -8.20 -1.02
N ASP A 693 -26.22 -8.87 -1.92
CA ASP A 693 -27.52 -8.42 -2.42
C ASP A 693 -28.56 -8.29 -1.30
N THR A 694 -28.60 -9.29 -0.42
CA THR A 694 -29.57 -9.37 0.68
C THR A 694 -29.33 -8.30 1.74
N TYR A 695 -28.08 -8.13 2.19
CA TYR A 695 -27.79 -7.37 3.41
C TYR A 695 -27.10 -6.02 3.17
N ILE A 696 -26.49 -5.77 2.02
CA ILE A 696 -25.69 -4.56 1.79
C ILE A 696 -26.34 -3.65 0.74
N CYS A 697 -26.60 -4.16 -0.46
CA CYS A 697 -27.15 -3.38 -1.56
C CYS A 697 -27.91 -4.26 -2.55
N LYS A 698 -29.19 -3.98 -2.76
CA LYS A 698 -30.00 -4.68 -3.78
C LYS A 698 -29.41 -4.49 -5.17
N GLY A 699 -29.32 -5.57 -5.93
CA GLY A 699 -28.66 -5.67 -7.22
C GLY A 699 -27.15 -5.89 -7.13
N ALA A 700 -26.56 -6.01 -5.94
CA ALA A 700 -25.12 -6.17 -5.80
C ALA A 700 -24.64 -7.50 -6.40
N SER A 701 -23.77 -7.43 -7.40
CA SER A 701 -23.09 -8.64 -7.86
C SER A 701 -22.08 -9.12 -6.83
N ALA A 702 -21.71 -10.41 -6.88
CA ALA A 702 -20.56 -10.98 -6.16
C ALA A 702 -19.27 -10.15 -6.38
N THR A 703 -19.24 -9.45 -7.51
CA THR A 703 -18.13 -8.67 -8.02
C THR A 703 -18.29 -7.15 -7.84
N GLU A 704 -19.38 -6.67 -7.24
CA GLU A 704 -19.65 -5.22 -7.17
C GLU A 704 -18.63 -4.48 -6.30
N PHE A 705 -17.99 -5.22 -5.41
CA PHE A 705 -16.87 -4.76 -4.58
C PHE A 705 -15.52 -5.38 -5.03
N GLU A 706 -15.41 -5.85 -6.28
CA GLU A 706 -14.24 -6.52 -6.86
C GLU A 706 -13.12 -5.66 -7.43
N ASP A 707 -13.31 -4.33 -7.51
CA ASP A 707 -12.19 -3.38 -7.62
C ASP A 707 -11.33 -3.34 -6.32
N GLY A 708 -11.32 -4.46 -5.58
CA GLY A 708 -10.71 -4.68 -4.28
C GLY A 708 -9.19 -4.75 -4.29
N VAL A 709 -8.53 -4.73 -5.46
CA VAL A 709 -7.07 -4.54 -5.52
C VAL A 709 -6.70 -3.17 -4.97
N ALA A 710 -7.47 -2.13 -5.33
CA ALA A 710 -7.24 -0.80 -4.80
C ALA A 710 -7.63 -0.71 -3.32
N LEU A 711 -8.68 -1.42 -2.87
CA LEU A 711 -9.11 -1.42 -1.47
C LEU A 711 -8.09 -2.10 -0.55
N VAL A 712 -7.79 -3.37 -0.81
CA VAL A 712 -6.83 -4.16 -0.02
C VAL A 712 -5.42 -3.58 -0.18
N GLY A 713 -5.06 -3.14 -1.39
CA GLY A 713 -3.81 -2.42 -1.64
C GLY A 713 -3.70 -1.15 -0.79
N SER A 714 -4.73 -0.29 -0.78
CA SER A 714 -4.74 0.91 0.06
C SER A 714 -4.57 0.57 1.53
N PHE A 715 -5.23 -0.49 2.01
CA PHE A 715 -5.11 -0.95 3.39
C PHE A 715 -3.70 -1.42 3.75
N ILE A 716 -3.04 -2.21 2.89
CA ILE A 716 -1.65 -2.66 3.08
C ILE A 716 -0.70 -1.46 3.11
N TYR A 717 -0.79 -0.57 2.12
CA TYR A 717 0.09 0.60 2.05
C TYR A 717 -0.19 1.61 3.18
N GLN A 718 -1.42 1.65 3.69
CA GLN A 718 -1.75 2.40 4.90
C GLN A 718 -1.08 1.81 6.15
N ALA A 719 -0.99 0.48 6.29
CA ALA A 719 -0.22 -0.13 7.36
C ALA A 719 1.28 0.25 7.28
N GLU A 720 1.85 0.26 6.08
CA GLU A 720 3.23 0.72 5.85
C GLU A 720 3.43 2.20 6.22
N LEU A 721 2.46 3.07 5.86
CA LEU A 721 2.48 4.47 6.26
C LEU A 721 2.41 4.61 7.80
N CYS A 722 1.59 3.78 8.46
CA CYS A 722 1.49 3.75 9.91
C CYS A 722 2.79 3.27 10.58
N LYS A 723 3.60 2.41 9.95
CA LYS A 723 4.96 2.08 10.46
C LYS A 723 5.88 3.31 10.48
N ILE A 724 5.79 4.17 9.46
CA ILE A 724 6.55 5.43 9.42
C ILE A 724 6.02 6.41 10.48
N ALA A 725 4.69 6.52 10.61
CA ALA A 725 4.06 7.34 11.65
C ALA A 725 4.44 6.86 13.07
N HIS A 726 4.58 5.55 13.27
CA HIS A 726 5.05 4.97 14.54
C HIS A 726 6.44 5.48 14.91
N VAL A 727 7.39 5.40 13.96
CA VAL A 727 8.75 5.95 14.15
C VAL A 727 8.67 7.43 14.48
N MET A 728 7.86 8.21 13.74
CA MET A 728 7.68 9.63 14.05
C MET A 728 7.19 9.85 15.50
N ILE A 729 6.17 9.13 15.95
CA ILE A 729 5.60 9.31 17.30
C ILE A 729 6.62 8.91 18.38
N THR A 730 7.32 7.79 18.20
CA THR A 730 8.21 7.19 19.22
C THR A 730 9.63 7.77 19.23
N ASP A 731 10.17 8.15 18.08
CA ASP A 731 11.55 8.63 17.97
C ASP A 731 11.69 10.15 17.94
N LEU A 732 10.62 10.86 17.55
CA LEU A 732 10.65 12.32 17.41
C LEU A 732 9.71 13.02 18.41
N PHE A 733 8.47 12.56 18.56
CA PHE A 733 7.45 13.19 19.42
C PHE A 733 7.34 12.59 20.83
N GLU A 734 8.36 11.86 21.29
CA GLU A 734 8.38 11.27 22.63
C GLU A 734 8.64 12.31 23.72
N ASN A 735 7.68 12.49 24.63
CA ASN A 735 7.72 13.54 25.66
C ASN A 735 8.73 13.31 26.79
N ARG A 736 9.39 12.13 26.85
CA ARG A 736 10.37 11.81 27.88
C ARG A 736 11.75 12.41 27.63
N ARG A 737 12.00 12.89 26.41
CA ARG A 737 13.31 13.42 26.03
C ARG A 737 13.32 14.94 26.15
N GLY A 738 13.39 15.43 27.39
CA GLY A 738 13.45 16.86 27.69
C GLY A 738 14.74 17.58 27.21
N ASN A 739 15.65 16.88 26.51
CA ASN A 739 16.97 17.39 26.16
C ASN A 739 17.55 16.78 24.86
N VAL A 740 16.72 16.31 23.92
CA VAL A 740 17.27 15.82 22.62
C VAL A 740 18.01 16.95 21.94
N ASP A 741 19.23 16.68 21.50
CA ASP A 741 19.98 17.66 20.73
C ASP A 741 19.21 18.07 19.47
N ALA A 742 19.07 19.36 19.22
CA ALA A 742 18.33 19.87 18.06
C ALA A 742 18.86 19.30 16.73
N THR A 743 20.16 19.01 16.64
CA THR A 743 20.80 18.39 15.46
C THR A 743 20.39 16.93 15.30
N VAL A 744 20.17 16.20 16.39
CA VAL A 744 19.70 14.81 16.37
C VAL A 744 18.22 14.76 15.96
N ALA A 745 17.39 15.63 16.53
CA ALA A 745 16.00 15.78 16.13
C ALA A 745 15.88 16.17 14.64
N ALA A 746 16.76 17.04 14.15
CA ALA A 746 16.90 17.40 12.74
C ALA A 746 17.11 16.19 11.83
N ALA A 747 18.15 15.40 12.14
CA ALA A 747 18.54 14.24 11.35
C ALA A 747 17.42 13.18 11.34
N ARG A 748 16.79 12.93 12.49
CA ARG A 748 15.62 12.04 12.61
C ARG A 748 14.45 12.54 11.78
N SER A 749 14.11 13.82 11.85
CA SER A 749 13.04 14.41 11.03
C SER A 749 13.29 14.22 9.53
N ARG A 750 14.52 14.47 9.06
CA ARG A 750 14.89 14.23 7.65
C ARG A 750 14.85 12.75 7.25
N GLN A 751 15.26 11.84 8.13
CA GLN A 751 15.14 10.39 7.87
C GLN A 751 13.67 9.97 7.72
N ILE A 752 12.78 10.50 8.56
CA ILE A 752 11.34 10.25 8.46
C ILE A 752 10.79 10.83 7.15
N HIS A 753 11.16 12.06 6.79
CA HIS A 753 10.78 12.67 5.51
C HIS A 753 11.20 11.78 4.32
N VAL A 754 12.44 11.29 4.29
CA VAL A 754 12.92 10.40 3.21
C VAL A 754 12.09 9.12 3.16
N SER A 755 11.73 8.57 4.31
CA SER A 755 10.88 7.37 4.40
C SER A 755 9.47 7.62 3.85
N LEU A 756 8.86 8.78 4.17
CA LEU A 756 7.58 9.22 3.65
C LEU A 756 7.64 9.38 2.11
N THR A 757 8.63 10.10 1.60
CA THR A 757 8.78 10.32 0.15
C THR A 757 9.05 9.02 -0.60
N LYS A 758 9.83 8.10 0.00
CA LYS A 758 10.04 6.74 -0.54
C LYS A 758 8.71 5.97 -0.60
N TRP A 759 7.94 5.99 0.48
CA TRP A 759 6.62 5.34 0.53
C TRP A 759 5.72 5.84 -0.59
N LEU A 760 5.59 7.15 -0.79
CA LEU A 760 4.77 7.74 -1.86
C LEU A 760 5.24 7.30 -3.26
N SER A 761 6.56 7.26 -3.48
CA SER A 761 7.14 6.82 -4.75
C SER A 761 6.98 5.33 -5.03
N SER A 762 6.79 4.52 -3.98
CA SER A 762 6.65 3.06 -4.07
C SER A 762 5.21 2.59 -4.30
N LEU A 763 4.24 3.50 -4.32
CA LEU A 763 2.84 3.17 -4.55
C LEU A 763 2.64 2.63 -5.98
N PRO A 764 1.90 1.52 -6.16
CA PRO A 764 1.43 1.06 -7.46
C PRO A 764 0.58 2.12 -8.15
N GLY A 765 0.53 2.07 -9.48
CA GLY A 765 -0.23 3.02 -10.30
C GLY A 765 -1.67 3.23 -9.91
N THR A 766 -2.36 2.13 -9.60
CA THR A 766 -3.76 2.10 -9.15
C THR A 766 -3.99 2.80 -7.82
N LEU A 767 -2.95 2.92 -6.97
CA LEU A 767 -3.00 3.62 -5.68
C LEU A 767 -2.39 5.03 -5.74
N HIS A 768 -1.79 5.40 -6.88
CA HIS A 768 -1.14 6.69 -7.00
C HIS A 768 -2.10 7.76 -7.49
N TRP A 769 -2.31 8.79 -6.68
CA TRP A 769 -3.04 9.99 -7.06
C TRP A 769 -2.10 11.12 -7.48
N ASN A 770 -2.47 11.90 -8.50
CA ASN A 770 -1.85 13.18 -8.79
C ASN A 770 -2.93 14.16 -9.34
N GLN A 771 -2.59 15.44 -9.47
CA GLN A 771 -3.53 16.47 -9.92
C GLN A 771 -4.07 16.27 -11.35
N TRP A 772 -3.48 15.36 -12.13
CA TRP A 772 -3.89 15.01 -13.48
C TRP A 772 -4.62 13.66 -13.55
N THR A 773 -4.83 12.98 -12.42
CA THR A 773 -5.61 11.74 -12.37
C THR A 773 -7.03 12.03 -12.86
N VAL A 774 -7.48 11.25 -13.85
CA VAL A 774 -8.79 11.40 -14.49
C VAL A 774 -9.66 10.22 -14.10
N GLY A 775 -10.94 10.49 -13.81
CA GLY A 775 -11.92 9.47 -13.43
C GLY A 775 -12.22 9.48 -11.94
N VAL A 776 -13.11 8.58 -11.54
CA VAL A 776 -13.49 8.38 -10.14
C VAL A 776 -12.36 7.63 -9.45
N VAL A 777 -11.83 8.20 -8.37
CA VAL A 777 -10.75 7.60 -7.57
C VAL A 777 -11.36 7.08 -6.29
N GLN A 778 -11.02 5.86 -5.88
CA GLN A 778 -11.58 5.24 -4.69
C GLN A 778 -11.37 6.11 -3.43
N PRO A 779 -12.37 6.23 -2.52
CA PRO A 779 -12.27 7.05 -1.31
C PRO A 779 -11.07 6.70 -0.42
N SER A 780 -10.78 5.40 -0.25
CA SER A 780 -9.65 4.89 0.52
C SER A 780 -8.31 5.41 0.02
N VAL A 781 -8.11 5.47 -1.30
CA VAL A 781 -6.90 6.02 -1.94
C VAL A 781 -6.77 7.51 -1.63
N LEU A 782 -7.82 8.30 -1.88
CA LEU A 782 -7.78 9.74 -1.62
C LEU A 782 -7.48 10.06 -0.15
N ARG A 783 -8.16 9.35 0.76
CA ARG A 783 -7.94 9.48 2.21
C ARG A 783 -6.52 9.10 2.61
N MET A 784 -5.94 8.02 2.05
CA MET A 784 -4.56 7.61 2.33
C MET A 784 -3.55 8.72 1.96
N HIS A 785 -3.75 9.39 0.82
CA HIS A 785 -2.94 10.55 0.43
C HIS A 785 -3.17 11.78 1.34
N MET A 786 -4.39 12.01 1.83
CA MET A 786 -4.66 13.07 2.82
C MET A 786 -3.92 12.81 4.14
N LEU A 787 -3.90 11.55 4.61
CA LEU A 787 -3.16 11.15 5.80
C LEU A 787 -1.65 11.35 5.62
N PHE A 788 -1.10 10.97 4.45
CA PHE A 788 0.30 11.23 4.10
C PHE A 788 0.67 12.71 4.27
N HIS A 789 -0.11 13.62 3.65
CA HIS A 789 0.15 15.06 3.74
C HIS A 789 -0.11 15.62 5.16
N THR A 790 -1.03 15.02 5.92
CA THR A 790 -1.24 15.35 7.33
C THR A 790 0.01 15.03 8.15
N ILE A 791 0.62 13.85 7.94
CA ILE A 791 1.88 13.45 8.59
C ILE A 791 3.03 14.37 8.17
N MET A 792 3.14 14.73 6.88
CA MET A 792 4.14 15.67 6.39
C MET A 792 4.05 17.03 7.10
N ILE A 793 2.83 17.58 7.25
CA ILE A 793 2.64 18.84 7.99
C ILE A 793 2.99 18.64 9.47
N ILE A 794 2.58 17.55 10.11
CA ILE A 794 2.87 17.32 11.53
C ILE A 794 4.39 17.29 11.77
N LEU A 795 5.15 16.65 10.87
CA LEU A 795 6.59 16.50 10.92
C LEU A 795 7.34 17.83 10.77
N HIS A 796 6.93 18.66 9.81
CA HIS A 796 7.67 19.87 9.43
C HIS A 796 7.16 21.16 10.07
N ARG A 797 5.93 21.18 10.59
CA ARG A 797 5.34 22.43 11.11
C ARG A 797 6.13 22.96 12.32
N PRO A 798 6.67 24.19 12.24
CA PRO A 798 7.39 24.78 13.36
C PRO A 798 6.43 25.07 14.55
N PRO A 799 6.93 25.05 15.79
CA PRO A 799 6.18 25.54 16.94
C PRO A 799 5.81 27.03 16.79
N SER A 800 4.64 27.41 17.28
CA SER A 800 4.12 28.79 17.19
C SER A 800 4.99 29.84 17.88
N HIS A 801 5.63 29.51 19.00
CA HIS A 801 6.56 30.42 19.68
C HIS A 801 7.81 30.75 18.84
N MET A 802 8.05 30.02 17.74
CA MET A 802 9.14 30.28 16.80
C MET A 802 8.72 31.23 15.68
N TYR A 803 7.44 31.51 15.49
CA TYR A 803 6.99 32.24 14.30
C TYR A 803 7.56 33.67 14.21
N GLU A 804 7.89 34.29 15.35
CA GLU A 804 8.50 35.63 15.38
C GLU A 804 10.01 35.62 15.08
N LYS A 805 10.66 34.45 15.03
CA LYS A 805 12.09 34.37 14.77
C LYS A 805 12.41 34.59 13.29
N PRO A 806 13.43 35.40 12.97
CA PRO A 806 13.80 35.68 11.58
C PRO A 806 14.30 34.42 10.87
N GLY A 807 13.91 34.23 9.61
CA GLY A 807 14.31 33.09 8.77
C GLY A 807 13.41 31.85 8.87
N ILE A 808 12.47 31.80 9.81
CA ILE A 808 11.54 30.66 9.95
C ILE A 808 10.52 30.66 8.82
N ALA A 809 9.98 31.84 8.46
CA ALA A 809 8.97 31.98 7.41
C ALA A 809 9.48 31.52 6.04
N GLU A 810 10.78 31.72 5.76
CA GLU A 810 11.43 31.32 4.51
C GLU A 810 12.09 29.92 4.56
N SER A 811 11.83 29.14 5.62
CA SER A 811 12.41 27.81 5.78
C SER A 811 11.78 26.78 4.83
N GLU A 812 12.58 25.78 4.42
CA GLU A 812 12.12 24.65 3.62
C GLU A 812 10.98 23.87 4.31
N ASP A 813 11.01 23.76 5.64
CA ASP A 813 9.98 23.10 6.45
C ASP A 813 8.61 23.77 6.29
N VAL A 814 8.57 25.11 6.26
CA VAL A 814 7.34 25.89 6.03
C VAL A 814 6.84 25.73 4.59
N GLU A 815 7.76 25.70 3.61
CA GLU A 815 7.41 25.44 2.21
C GLU A 815 6.76 24.05 2.04
N ILE A 816 7.35 23.00 2.63
CA ILE A 816 6.78 21.64 2.63
C ILE A 816 5.37 21.61 3.25
N CYS A 817 5.15 22.36 4.34
CA CYS A 817 3.83 22.48 4.96
C CYS A 817 2.82 23.11 4.00
N TYR A 818 3.20 24.16 3.26
CA TYR A 818 2.32 24.80 2.28
C TYR A 818 2.03 23.91 1.08
N GLU A 819 3.03 23.19 0.55
CA GLU A 819 2.84 22.23 -0.53
C GLU A 819 1.86 21.12 -0.13
N SER A 820 2.03 20.59 1.09
CA SER A 820 1.15 19.57 1.65
C SER A 820 -0.26 20.09 1.91
N LEU A 821 -0.42 21.32 2.41
CA LEU A 821 -1.72 21.97 2.55
C LEU A 821 -2.43 22.10 1.20
N GLN A 822 -1.72 22.55 0.16
CA GLN A 822 -2.30 22.67 -1.18
C GLN A 822 -2.69 21.31 -1.77
N ALA A 823 -1.91 20.25 -1.48
CA ALA A 823 -2.26 18.89 -1.87
C ALA A 823 -3.53 18.39 -1.15
N ILE A 824 -3.66 18.63 0.16
CA ILE A 824 -4.88 18.32 0.94
C ILE A 824 -6.09 19.03 0.34
N LEU A 825 -6.02 20.34 0.10
CA LEU A 825 -7.13 21.10 -0.49
C LEU A 825 -7.54 20.56 -1.87
N ARG A 826 -6.59 20.13 -2.70
CA ARG A 826 -6.87 19.49 -4.00
C ARG A 826 -7.49 18.09 -3.85
N LEU A 827 -7.00 17.29 -2.91
CA LEU A 827 -7.56 15.99 -2.58
C LEU A 827 -9.00 16.13 -2.09
N MET A 828 -9.28 17.09 -1.21
CA MET A 828 -10.63 17.40 -0.71
C MET A 828 -11.57 17.80 -1.85
N ARG A 829 -11.13 18.70 -2.74
CA ARG A 829 -11.90 19.06 -3.94
C ARG A 829 -12.13 17.88 -4.89
N THR A 830 -11.20 16.93 -4.95
CA THR A 830 -11.36 15.72 -5.77
C THR A 830 -12.37 14.77 -5.12
N TYR A 831 -12.31 14.65 -3.79
CA TYR A 831 -13.23 13.84 -3.00
C TYR A 831 -14.67 14.35 -3.12
N SER A 832 -14.89 15.65 -2.93
CA SER A 832 -16.23 16.25 -2.95
C SER A 832 -16.94 16.21 -4.31
N ARG A 833 -16.22 15.93 -5.40
CA ARG A 833 -16.84 15.72 -6.73
C ARG A 833 -17.68 14.45 -6.80
N HIS A 834 -17.36 13.45 -6.00
CA HIS A 834 -17.96 12.11 -6.08
C HIS A 834 -18.48 11.59 -4.74
N TYR A 835 -18.00 12.15 -3.63
CA TYR A 835 -18.26 11.66 -2.29
C TYR A 835 -18.58 12.80 -1.32
N ARG A 836 -19.16 12.45 -0.18
CA ARG A 836 -19.56 13.35 0.90
C ARG A 836 -18.51 13.31 2.01
N PHE A 837 -17.97 14.45 2.46
CA PHE A 837 -16.98 14.48 3.54
C PHE A 837 -17.47 13.78 4.81
N ARG A 838 -18.79 13.78 5.05
CA ARG A 838 -19.43 13.04 6.14
C ARG A 838 -19.06 11.56 6.22
N SER A 839 -18.75 10.93 5.07
CA SER A 839 -18.37 9.52 4.99
C SER A 839 -16.92 9.23 5.39
N LEU A 840 -16.09 10.26 5.57
CA LEU A 840 -14.69 10.08 5.95
C LEU A 840 -14.55 9.63 7.42
N PRO A 841 -13.51 8.83 7.72
CA PRO A 841 -13.25 8.31 9.07
C PRO A 841 -12.82 9.42 10.05
N LEU A 842 -12.84 9.09 11.34
CA LEU A 842 -12.53 10.02 12.44
C LEU A 842 -11.20 10.77 12.29
N ASP A 843 -10.15 10.14 11.76
CA ASP A 843 -8.84 10.77 11.60
C ASP A 843 -8.84 11.90 10.55
N PHE A 844 -9.85 12.00 9.68
CA PHE A 844 -10.02 13.16 8.82
C PHE A 844 -10.26 14.46 9.61
N VAL A 845 -10.81 14.36 10.82
CA VAL A 845 -10.91 15.51 11.74
C VAL A 845 -9.51 16.07 12.03
N GLN A 846 -8.51 15.21 12.24
CA GLN A 846 -7.11 15.65 12.42
C GLN A 846 -6.54 16.28 11.16
N THR A 847 -6.88 15.77 9.97
CA THR A 847 -6.51 16.40 8.70
C THR A 847 -7.05 17.83 8.60
N LEU A 848 -8.34 18.03 8.89
CA LEU A 848 -8.99 19.34 8.85
C LEU A 848 -8.36 20.30 9.85
N SER A 849 -8.18 19.87 11.11
CA SER A 849 -7.50 20.65 12.13
C SER A 849 -6.08 21.04 11.68
N THR A 850 -5.28 20.07 11.23
CA THR A 850 -3.89 20.30 10.79
C THR A 850 -3.82 21.27 9.62
N ALA A 851 -4.73 21.16 8.65
CA ALA A 851 -4.86 22.08 7.54
C ALA A 851 -5.22 23.50 8.00
N ALA A 852 -6.23 23.65 8.87
CA ALA A 852 -6.63 24.93 9.44
C ALA A 852 -5.47 25.62 10.16
N GLY A 853 -4.74 24.90 11.01
CA GLY A 853 -3.56 25.42 11.69
C GLY A 853 -2.44 25.87 10.74
N THR A 854 -2.31 25.20 9.59
CA THR A 854 -1.33 25.57 8.55
C THR A 854 -1.77 26.82 7.79
N ILE A 855 -3.08 26.99 7.55
CA ILE A 855 -3.65 28.24 6.99
C ILE A 855 -3.41 29.41 7.96
N MET A 856 -3.63 29.20 9.26
CA MET A 856 -3.35 30.21 10.28
C MET A 856 -1.86 30.60 10.32
N MET A 857 -0.96 29.61 10.26
CA MET A 857 0.48 29.84 10.16
C MET A 857 0.82 30.66 8.90
N LYS A 858 0.22 30.32 7.75
CA LYS A 858 0.40 31.06 6.49
C LYS A 858 -0.03 32.51 6.63
N ARG A 859 -1.21 32.75 7.19
CA ARG A 859 -1.73 34.10 7.46
C ARG A 859 -0.76 34.90 8.32
N PHE A 860 -0.28 34.31 9.42
CA PHE A 860 0.66 34.98 10.34
C PHE A 860 1.94 35.40 9.63
N PHE A 861 2.61 34.49 8.92
CA PHE A 861 3.87 34.81 8.23
C PHE A 861 3.71 35.82 7.09
N GLN A 862 2.54 35.86 6.44
CA GLN A 862 2.27 36.81 5.37
C GLN A 862 1.75 38.17 5.88
N GLY A 863 1.43 38.29 7.18
CA GLY A 863 0.73 39.46 7.71
C GLY A 863 -0.62 39.71 7.01
N ALA A 864 -1.24 38.66 6.49
CA ALA A 864 -2.44 38.77 5.65
C ALA A 864 -3.69 39.11 6.48
N SER A 865 -4.59 39.93 5.91
CA SER A 865 -5.92 40.15 6.48
C SER A 865 -6.76 38.86 6.40
N TRP A 866 -7.81 38.77 7.22
CA TRP A 866 -8.78 37.67 7.12
C TRP A 866 -9.56 37.66 5.81
N ASP A 867 -9.63 38.81 5.13
CA ASP A 867 -10.31 39.02 3.85
C ASP A 867 -9.41 38.69 2.65
N ASP A 868 -8.15 38.31 2.89
CA ASP A 868 -7.27 37.83 1.83
C ASP A 868 -7.91 36.63 1.13
N SER A 869 -8.06 36.73 -0.20
CA SER A 869 -8.83 35.78 -1.00
C SER A 869 -8.30 34.34 -0.90
N ASP A 870 -6.98 34.16 -0.74
CA ASP A 870 -6.38 32.83 -0.63
C ASP A 870 -6.55 32.24 0.76
N ILE A 871 -6.48 33.06 1.82
CA ILE A 871 -6.74 32.64 3.20
C ILE A 871 -8.23 32.33 3.38
N ALA A 872 -9.11 33.26 3.02
CA ALA A 872 -10.56 33.13 3.17
C ALA A 872 -11.11 31.91 2.41
N ARG A 873 -10.73 31.74 1.15
CA ARG A 873 -11.19 30.61 0.32
C ARG A 873 -10.70 29.26 0.87
N SER A 874 -9.44 29.19 1.31
CA SER A 874 -8.88 27.96 1.87
C SER A 874 -9.57 27.61 3.19
N LEU A 875 -9.79 28.61 4.05
CA LEU A 875 -10.45 28.43 5.34
C LEU A 875 -11.92 28.02 5.18
N SER A 876 -12.66 28.67 4.27
CA SER A 876 -14.04 28.29 3.93
C SER A 876 -14.13 26.83 3.47
N THR A 877 -13.23 26.37 2.60
CA THR A 877 -13.20 24.95 2.18
C THR A 877 -13.04 23.99 3.37
N ILE A 878 -12.25 24.37 4.38
CA ILE A 878 -12.05 23.56 5.59
C ILE A 878 -13.29 23.63 6.48
N ILE A 879 -13.88 24.81 6.67
CA ILE A 879 -15.09 25.01 7.48
C ILE A 879 -16.25 24.21 6.90
N ASP A 880 -16.52 24.31 5.60
CA ASP A 880 -17.59 23.55 4.93
C ASP A 880 -17.43 22.04 5.16
N ALA A 881 -16.19 21.55 5.09
CA ALA A 881 -15.89 20.14 5.36
C ALA A 881 -16.07 19.79 6.85
N MET A 882 -15.70 20.66 7.78
CA MET A 882 -15.92 20.47 9.22
C MET A 882 -17.42 20.44 9.54
N GLU A 883 -18.20 21.34 8.95
CA GLU A 883 -19.66 21.38 9.09
C GLU A 883 -20.30 20.09 8.58
N GLU A 884 -19.83 19.54 7.46
CA GLU A 884 -20.36 18.27 6.96
C GLU A 884 -19.96 17.08 7.86
N VAL A 885 -18.72 17.09 8.36
CA VAL A 885 -18.13 16.02 9.18
C VAL A 885 -18.75 15.97 10.57
N GLN A 886 -19.16 17.10 11.16
CA GLN A 886 -19.83 17.13 12.47
C GLN A 886 -21.16 16.34 12.48
N HIS A 887 -21.79 16.18 11.31
CA HIS A 887 -22.98 15.33 11.13
C HIS A 887 -22.69 13.83 11.23
N THR A 888 -21.43 13.40 11.25
CA THR A 888 -21.05 12.05 11.69
C THR A 888 -20.33 12.11 13.03
N TRP A 889 -19.34 12.98 13.14
CA TRP A 889 -18.42 13.10 14.27
C TRP A 889 -18.65 14.42 14.99
N PRO A 890 -19.72 14.54 15.81
CA PRO A 890 -20.12 15.83 16.37
C PRO A 890 -19.05 16.44 17.29
N GLY A 891 -18.12 15.64 17.83
CA GLY A 891 -17.36 16.05 19.00
C GLY A 891 -18.30 16.31 20.18
N GLY A 892 -17.77 16.54 21.38
CA GLY A 892 -18.62 16.90 22.52
C GLY A 892 -19.32 18.26 22.32
N THR A 893 -20.30 18.54 23.17
CA THR A 893 -21.06 19.81 23.34
C THR A 893 -20.20 21.09 23.30
N PRO A 894 -20.79 22.30 23.14
CA PRO A 894 -20.16 23.57 22.72
C PRO A 894 -18.94 24.12 23.49
N GLU A 895 -18.41 23.39 24.47
CA GLU A 895 -17.18 23.70 25.21
C GLU A 895 -16.04 22.71 24.85
N ASP A 896 -16.25 21.83 23.87
CA ASP A 896 -15.23 20.95 23.29
C ASP A 896 -14.71 21.53 21.95
N PRO A 897 -13.38 21.45 21.69
CA PRO A 897 -12.63 22.25 20.71
C PRO A 897 -12.89 21.94 19.21
N LEU A 898 -13.98 21.24 18.89
CA LEU A 898 -14.42 20.91 17.53
C LEU A 898 -15.53 21.84 17.02
N ASN A 899 -16.00 22.77 17.84
CA ASN A 899 -16.96 23.77 17.40
C ASN A 899 -16.28 24.80 16.47
N VAL A 900 -16.82 25.01 15.26
CA VAL A 900 -16.33 25.98 14.26
C VAL A 900 -16.12 27.40 14.84
N PRO A 901 -16.98 27.91 15.75
CA PRO A 901 -16.76 29.19 16.43
C PRO A 901 -15.58 29.19 17.41
N ASP A 902 -15.26 28.08 18.07
CA ASP A 902 -14.11 28.00 18.99
C ASP A 902 -12.77 27.90 18.26
N LEU A 903 -12.77 27.38 17.03
CA LEU A 903 -11.64 27.52 16.08
C LEU A 903 -11.32 29.00 15.78
N MET A 904 -12.31 29.89 15.97
CA MET A 904 -12.23 31.33 15.73
C MET A 904 -12.05 32.16 17.02
N ASN A 905 -12.46 31.65 18.20
CA ASN A 905 -12.39 32.38 19.48
C ASN A 905 -10.98 32.47 20.08
N GLY A 906 -10.07 31.53 19.78
CA GLY A 906 -8.71 31.48 20.33
C GLY A 906 -7.73 32.57 19.88
N LEU A 907 -8.19 33.63 19.21
CA LEU A 907 -7.37 34.68 18.60
C LEU A 907 -7.90 36.12 18.81
N GLU A 908 -8.70 36.36 19.86
CA GLU A 908 -9.35 37.66 20.12
C GLU A 908 -10.08 38.22 18.88
N LEU A 909 -10.91 37.40 18.23
CA LEU A 909 -11.96 37.96 17.38
C LEU A 909 -13.11 38.38 18.29
N SER A 910 -13.28 39.70 18.46
CA SER A 910 -14.45 40.22 19.17
C SER A 910 -15.73 39.63 18.56
N HIS A 911 -16.71 39.26 19.39
CA HIS A 911 -18.00 38.68 18.97
C HIS A 911 -18.73 39.46 17.85
N ASN A 912 -18.39 40.74 17.66
CA ASN A 912 -18.94 41.57 16.59
C ASN A 912 -18.35 41.23 15.21
N VAL A 913 -17.09 40.79 15.10
CA VAL A 913 -16.44 40.49 13.81
C VAL A 913 -16.91 39.16 13.24
N THR A 914 -17.12 38.14 14.08
CA THR A 914 -17.71 36.85 13.65
C THR A 914 -19.18 36.99 13.24
N ALA A 915 -19.94 37.86 13.92
CA ALA A 915 -21.31 38.18 13.54
C ALA A 915 -21.37 39.05 12.26
N GLU A 916 -20.46 40.02 12.09
CA GLU A 916 -20.34 40.84 10.86
C GLU A 916 -19.85 40.03 9.66
N LEU A 917 -18.92 39.09 9.82
CA LEU A 917 -18.49 38.16 8.74
C LEU A 917 -19.64 37.25 8.30
N MET A 918 -20.37 36.67 9.25
CA MET A 918 -21.53 35.82 8.97
C MET A 918 -22.70 36.62 8.36
N ALA A 919 -22.89 37.89 8.76
CA ALA A 919 -23.92 38.77 8.23
C ALA A 919 -23.58 39.31 6.83
N GLN A 920 -22.32 39.66 6.55
CA GLN A 920 -21.86 40.06 5.21
C GLN A 920 -21.93 38.91 4.20
N TRP A 921 -21.71 37.66 4.64
CA TRP A 921 -21.85 36.47 3.79
C TRP A 921 -23.31 36.17 3.38
N GLY A 922 -24.30 36.68 4.12
CA GLY A 922 -25.71 36.59 3.73
C GLY A 922 -26.10 37.50 2.57
N GLU A 923 -25.45 38.66 2.42
CA GLU A 923 -25.82 39.66 1.40
C GLU A 923 -25.02 39.51 0.09
N GLU A 924 -23.77 39.04 0.11
CA GLU A 924 -22.95 38.88 -1.12
C GLU A 924 -23.10 37.51 -1.83
N LEU A 925 -23.61 36.47 -1.16
CA LEU A 925 -23.98 35.20 -1.84
C LEU A 925 -25.23 35.34 -2.72
N GLY A 926 -26.03 36.40 -2.51
CA GLY A 926 -27.21 36.73 -3.33
C GLY A 926 -26.90 37.42 -4.65
N THR A 927 -25.66 37.86 -4.89
CA THR A 927 -25.30 38.68 -6.08
C THR A 927 -24.18 38.09 -6.93
N LEU A 928 -23.55 36.98 -6.53
CA LEU A 928 -22.48 36.30 -7.29
C LEU A 928 -22.85 34.91 -7.83
N VAL A 929 -24.13 34.51 -7.75
CA VAL A 929 -24.61 33.20 -8.26
C VAL A 929 -25.57 33.32 -9.46
N THR A 930 -26.02 34.50 -9.89
CA THR A 930 -27.17 34.55 -10.83
C THR A 930 -26.99 35.09 -12.25
N ASP A 931 -25.88 35.73 -12.67
CA ASP A 931 -25.88 36.35 -14.03
C ASP A 931 -24.74 36.01 -15.01
N GLU A 932 -23.68 35.29 -14.61
CA GLU A 932 -22.61 34.90 -15.57
C GLU A 932 -22.48 33.39 -15.82
N PHE A 933 -23.13 32.54 -15.02
CA PHE A 933 -23.14 31.08 -15.27
C PHE A 933 -24.34 30.61 -16.13
N LEU A 934 -25.38 31.45 -16.28
CA LEU A 934 -26.59 31.12 -17.05
C LEU A 934 -26.61 31.65 -18.50
N SER A 935 -25.64 32.49 -18.91
CA SER A 935 -25.62 33.09 -20.26
C SER A 935 -24.70 32.38 -21.26
N MET A 936 -23.95 31.34 -20.87
CA MET A 936 -23.04 30.61 -21.77
C MET A 936 -23.50 29.20 -22.18
N GLN A 937 -24.74 28.80 -21.90
CA GLN A 937 -25.27 27.48 -22.31
C GLN A 937 -26.56 27.48 -23.14
N LEU A 938 -27.08 28.63 -23.58
CA LEU A 938 -28.24 28.67 -24.46
C LEU A 938 -28.05 29.65 -25.63
N GLN A 939 -27.44 29.17 -26.72
CA GLN A 939 -27.79 29.56 -28.09
C GLN A 939 -27.36 28.45 -29.05
N GLY A 940 -28.34 27.67 -29.52
CA GLY A 940 -28.18 26.70 -30.61
C GLY A 940 -29.09 25.48 -30.53
N SER A 941 -30.41 25.69 -30.66
CA SER A 941 -31.38 24.93 -31.50
C SER A 941 -31.20 23.40 -31.68
N GLU A 942 -32.18 22.50 -31.60
CA GLU A 942 -33.62 22.50 -31.38
C GLU A 942 -34.06 21.01 -31.51
N GLN A 943 -35.22 20.65 -30.94
CA GLN A 943 -36.06 19.44 -31.18
C GLN A 943 -35.89 18.18 -30.31
N GLY A 944 -36.96 17.86 -29.56
CA GLY A 944 -37.33 16.50 -29.17
C GLY A 944 -37.78 16.31 -27.72
N ILE A 945 -38.97 16.82 -27.35
CA ILE A 945 -39.63 16.63 -26.04
C ILE A 945 -40.32 15.25 -25.98
N MET A 946 -40.14 14.47 -24.91
CA MET A 946 -41.23 13.72 -24.24
C MET A 946 -40.89 13.45 -22.75
N ALA A 947 -41.93 13.52 -21.92
CA ALA A 947 -41.97 13.81 -20.48
C ALA A 947 -41.84 12.57 -19.55
N PRO A 948 -41.75 12.76 -18.21
CA PRO A 948 -41.30 11.74 -17.25
C PRO A 948 -42.41 10.77 -16.78
N PHE A 949 -41.99 9.56 -16.41
CA PHE A 949 -42.82 8.41 -16.02
C PHE A 949 -43.21 8.47 -14.53
N ASP A 950 -44.50 8.22 -14.23
CA ASP A 950 -45.12 8.30 -12.89
C ASP A 950 -45.26 6.90 -12.24
N PHE A 951 -45.00 6.81 -10.94
CA PHE A 951 -44.73 5.60 -10.15
C PHE A 951 -45.98 4.90 -9.56
N ASN A 952 -47.19 5.22 -10.01
CA ASN A 952 -48.43 4.86 -9.29
C ASN A 952 -49.43 3.95 -10.03
N GLN A 953 -49.01 2.86 -10.72
CA GLN A 953 -49.98 1.81 -11.08
C GLN A 953 -49.46 0.36 -10.96
N PRO A 954 -50.35 -0.60 -10.59
CA PRO A 954 -49.97 -1.93 -10.11
C PRO A 954 -49.85 -2.98 -11.24
N LEU A 955 -48.99 -3.96 -10.99
CA LEU A 955 -48.72 -5.14 -11.82
C LEU A 955 -49.94 -6.03 -12.03
N GLY A 956 -50.13 -6.53 -13.26
CA GLY A 956 -51.03 -7.63 -13.61
C GLY A 956 -50.50 -8.43 -14.83
N PRO A 957 -50.50 -9.78 -14.82
CA PRO A 957 -49.73 -10.65 -15.73
C PRO A 957 -50.60 -11.28 -16.84
N PRO A 958 -50.17 -12.33 -17.57
CA PRO A 958 -48.98 -12.53 -18.40
C PRO A 958 -49.35 -12.89 -19.86
N GLN A 959 -48.42 -12.69 -20.81
CA GLN A 959 -48.08 -13.69 -21.83
C GLN A 959 -46.59 -13.59 -22.13
#